data_AF-A0A7U3ZSY5-F1
#
_entry.id   AF-A0A7U3ZSY5-F1
#
_cell.length_a   1.000
_cell.length_b   1.000
_cell.length_c   1.000
_cell.angle_alpha   90.00
_cell.angle_beta   90.00
_cell.angle_gamma   90.00
#
_symmetry.space_group_name_H-M   'P 1'
#
loop_
_entity.id
_entity.type
_entity.pdbx_description
1 polymer ?
#
loop_
_entity_poly.entity_id
_entity_poly.type
_entity_poly.pdbx_seq_one_letter_code
_entity_poly.pdbx_strand_id
1 'polypeptide(L)'
;MKKPKWHLLSTSFALGLLSISLITSSCSTIRLERNNTSKSNDSYSENETVNINSDDQHSNPRIDWTNSSNSSSHTNFYDNASNVVEHEVETKQMTEAELKEFYTKQIAEPFKEKHLLEQDVRNIIFKNDLPSNYYSHPDFKLEKSRISLYSKEQKVQLKLLNSKNSQVISSDVNWYQRIRYPQDEFIKAGQKGNSTLNLSTDGTVYSEKFDPQNPQTIEVWAEHKGALYLALVTIESEHEGKEWIAKNKAIEIVKEKGWKDMPTLKGITEAYKWITKEVKYPNLSNVYYKQSAYSALIDRETVCTGYAKAFKMFMDEMGVPCKIITGKSAREISGMKHAWNLVEIDGEWYHVDATSDRVDHNHGETKFEYFLTHDDDFHPDDKLKSEVENKGQRFRNLKLENFVKDEDDIRALADIKIGELEKIPSKLEILSRKDLYKKINEVLEEKGLEISDDGADVNKYLYSYTSFRKVTYKFKKAGEKIDVKTVDANIEKFDASANYAIKVSFGSDYNLEKLTPKHFVVKNAMIKKVEQNKNSYILHLDHFDSFGNVNVKLESIKVKGYKFNLNNNEIKFEVKRGQTSDVKLEAISDKSVKFTNVKTNLEYRNNFGEWKDVSGEGFVANDVVIGKVYVRQKSDTNTFESDIKVFDLNKERDIDRIVRKDGSNSIIGVDSSMQYRVKNQGDWISITTNKLENLKPATYEIRTKANGLNLASEPVKINIYK
;
A
#
# COMPACT_ATOMS: atom_id res chain seq x y z
N MET A 1 -55.84 -37.39 28.36
CA MET A 1 -54.48 -37.02 28.83
C MET A 1 -54.04 -35.75 28.12
N LYS A 2 -53.62 -34.74 28.89
CA LYS A 2 -53.37 -33.35 28.50
C LYS A 2 -51.87 -33.03 28.64
N LYS A 3 -51.41 -32.02 27.88
CA LYS A 3 -50.11 -31.31 27.91
C LYS A 3 -49.57 -31.01 29.33
N PRO A 4 -48.28 -30.65 29.45
CA PRO A 4 -47.84 -29.60 30.35
C PRO A 4 -47.36 -28.34 29.61
N LYS A 5 -47.77 -27.21 30.16
CA LYS A 5 -47.28 -25.83 29.94
C LYS A 5 -46.04 -25.62 30.83
N TRP A 6 -45.12 -24.75 30.42
CA TRP A 6 -44.26 -24.03 31.36
C TRP A 6 -44.18 -22.54 31.03
N HIS A 7 -44.10 -21.77 32.12
CA HIS A 7 -44.49 -20.38 32.30
C HIS A 7 -43.41 -19.37 31.93
N LEU A 8 -43.87 -18.18 31.51
CA LEU A 8 -43.12 -16.92 31.61
C LEU A 8 -42.86 -16.57 33.08
N LEU A 9 -41.63 -16.17 33.38
CA LEU A 9 -41.27 -15.41 34.58
C LEU A 9 -40.59 -14.11 34.13
N SER A 10 -41.29 -13.02 34.39
CA SER A 10 -40.78 -11.65 34.36
C SER A 10 -40.01 -11.38 35.66
N THR A 11 -38.76 -10.95 35.55
CA THR A 11 -38.02 -10.32 36.65
C THR A 11 -37.39 -9.01 36.17
N SER A 12 -37.98 -7.90 36.62
CA SER A 12 -37.31 -6.61 36.66
C SER A 12 -36.14 -6.67 37.63
N PHE A 13 -34.95 -6.25 37.21
CA PHE A 13 -33.89 -5.82 38.12
C PHE A 13 -33.17 -4.58 37.57
N ALA A 14 -32.79 -3.74 38.52
CA ALA A 14 -32.59 -2.31 38.42
C ALA A 14 -31.31 -1.89 37.66
N LEU A 15 -31.40 -0.68 37.09
CA LEU A 15 -30.27 0.11 36.59
C LEU A 15 -29.22 0.31 37.69
N GLY A 16 -28.02 -0.23 37.48
CA GLY A 16 -26.79 0.26 38.09
C GLY A 16 -26.00 1.04 37.04
N LEU A 17 -26.02 2.37 37.16
CA LEU A 17 -25.15 3.28 36.41
C LEU A 17 -23.69 3.06 36.85
N LEU A 18 -22.87 2.52 35.95
CA LEU A 18 -21.41 2.56 36.05
C LEU A 18 -20.89 3.42 34.90
N SER A 19 -20.57 4.66 35.24
CA SER A 19 -19.81 5.59 34.40
C SER A 19 -18.42 5.02 34.16
N ILE A 20 -18.11 4.62 32.93
CA ILE A 20 -16.76 4.33 32.48
C ILE A 20 -16.44 5.31 31.35
N SER A 21 -15.48 6.18 31.64
CA SER A 21 -14.88 7.15 30.73
C SER A 21 -14.22 6.45 29.54
N LEU A 22 -14.77 6.67 28.34
CA LEU A 22 -14.12 6.32 27.07
C LEU A 22 -13.09 7.41 26.74
N ILE A 23 -11.81 7.05 26.83
CA ILE A 23 -10.70 7.82 26.27
C ILE A 23 -10.76 7.66 24.76
N THR A 24 -11.19 8.70 24.06
CA THR A 24 -11.11 8.80 22.60
C THR A 24 -9.66 9.13 22.22
N SER A 25 -8.92 8.17 21.67
CA SER A 25 -7.73 8.50 20.87
C SER A 25 -8.17 8.84 19.46
N SER A 26 -8.41 10.12 19.21
CA SER A 26 -8.55 10.69 17.88
C SER A 26 -7.18 10.71 17.21
N CYS A 27 -6.96 9.83 16.24
CA CYS A 27 -5.85 9.99 15.30
C CYS A 27 -6.24 11.10 14.32
N SER A 28 -5.48 12.19 14.36
CA SER A 28 -5.66 13.41 13.58
C SER A 28 -5.58 13.12 12.08
N THR A 29 -6.68 13.37 11.39
CA THR A 29 -6.71 13.54 9.93
C THR A 29 -6.19 14.94 9.64
N ILE A 30 -5.10 15.03 8.87
CA ILE A 30 -4.57 16.30 8.37
C ILE A 30 -5.60 16.86 7.39
N ARG A 31 -6.31 17.90 7.83
CA ARG A 31 -7.25 18.67 7.02
C ARG A 31 -6.47 19.73 6.25
N LEU A 32 -6.50 19.66 4.93
CA LEU A 32 -6.06 20.74 4.06
C LEU A 32 -7.08 21.88 4.18
N GLU A 33 -6.73 22.98 4.85
CA GLU A 33 -7.52 24.21 4.80
C GLU A 33 -6.85 25.26 3.91
N ARG A 34 -7.63 25.70 2.93
CA ARG A 34 -7.36 26.83 2.05
C ARG A 34 -7.36 28.13 2.86
N ASN A 35 -6.34 28.95 2.63
CA ASN A 35 -6.24 30.32 3.14
C ASN A 35 -7.46 31.16 2.72
N ASN A 36 -8.15 31.75 3.69
CA ASN A 36 -8.91 32.98 3.50
C ASN A 36 -8.68 33.91 4.68
N THR A 37 -8.22 35.11 4.35
CA THR A 37 -7.90 36.23 5.22
C THR A 37 -9.12 36.82 5.91
N SER A 38 -9.05 37.09 7.22
CA SER A 38 -9.63 38.31 7.82
C SER A 38 -8.99 38.62 9.17
N LYS A 39 -8.85 39.92 9.43
CA LYS A 39 -8.27 40.56 10.62
C LYS A 39 -9.27 40.61 11.77
N SER A 40 -8.80 40.51 13.02
CA SER A 40 -9.20 41.43 14.10
C SER A 40 -8.28 41.28 15.32
N ASN A 41 -7.89 42.43 15.87
CA ASN A 41 -7.20 42.63 17.15
C ASN A 41 -8.07 42.16 18.32
N ASP A 42 -7.45 41.78 19.45
CA ASP A 42 -7.53 42.60 20.67
C ASP A 42 -6.57 42.10 21.77
N SER A 43 -6.03 43.08 22.48
CA SER A 43 -5.11 43.06 23.61
C SER A 43 -5.73 42.53 24.90
N TYR A 44 -4.93 42.03 25.85
CA TYR A 44 -4.86 42.52 27.24
C TYR A 44 -3.73 41.82 28.02
N SER A 45 -3.03 42.62 28.82
CA SER A 45 -1.93 42.30 29.74
C SER A 45 -2.44 41.92 31.14
N GLU A 46 -1.66 41.17 31.93
CA GLU A 46 -1.00 41.66 33.18
C GLU A 46 -0.22 40.57 33.93
N ASN A 47 0.77 41.05 34.67
CA ASN A 47 1.76 40.36 35.51
C ASN A 47 1.17 39.87 36.84
N GLU A 48 1.85 38.95 37.53
CA GLU A 48 2.32 39.18 38.92
C GLU A 48 3.27 38.09 39.43
N THR A 49 4.33 38.56 40.10
CA THR A 49 5.35 37.83 40.88
C THR A 49 5.04 37.95 42.37
N VAL A 50 5.18 36.87 43.17
CA VAL A 50 5.50 36.97 44.62
C VAL A 50 6.38 35.80 45.07
N ASN A 51 7.31 36.13 45.98
CA ASN A 51 8.42 35.37 46.54
C ASN A 51 8.26 35.38 48.07
N ILE A 52 8.33 34.25 48.80
CA ILE A 52 8.54 34.21 50.28
C ILE A 52 9.31 32.93 50.69
N ASN A 53 10.23 33.11 51.64
CA ASN A 53 11.23 32.19 52.21
C ASN A 53 10.87 31.71 53.64
N SER A 54 11.76 30.87 54.21
CA SER A 54 11.93 30.41 55.62
C SER A 54 11.14 29.15 56.03
N ASP A 55 11.61 28.23 56.87
CA ASP A 55 12.89 27.86 57.51
C ASP A 55 12.63 26.48 58.18
N ASP A 56 13.64 25.60 58.34
CA ASP A 56 14.01 24.98 59.64
C ASP A 56 15.09 23.88 59.57
N GLN A 57 15.83 23.77 60.67
CA GLN A 57 17.15 23.14 60.87
C GLN A 57 17.17 21.69 61.42
N HIS A 58 18.38 21.09 61.38
CA HIS A 58 19.11 20.30 62.41
C HIS A 58 19.93 19.16 61.74
N SER A 59 21.12 18.70 62.13
CA SER A 59 22.26 19.12 62.97
C SER A 59 23.37 18.04 62.80
N ASN A 60 24.64 18.46 62.85
CA ASN A 60 25.92 17.70 62.75
C ASN A 60 26.17 16.77 63.99
N PRO A 61 27.25 15.94 64.13
CA PRO A 61 28.65 16.25 63.80
C PRO A 61 29.61 15.11 63.33
N ARG A 62 30.82 15.54 62.92
CA ARG A 62 32.05 14.77 62.59
C ARG A 62 32.78 14.21 63.80
N ILE A 63 33.53 13.11 63.62
CA ILE A 63 34.78 12.79 64.36
C ILE A 63 35.81 12.15 63.40
N ASP A 64 37.06 12.58 63.58
CA ASP A 64 38.33 12.24 62.91
C ASP A 64 39.06 11.14 63.72
N TRP A 65 39.95 10.31 63.12
CA TRP A 65 41.16 9.76 63.79
C TRP A 65 42.08 8.94 62.87
N THR A 66 43.37 9.02 63.23
CA THR A 66 44.62 8.70 62.54
C THR A 66 45.22 7.32 62.83
N ASN A 67 46.22 6.90 62.00
CA ASN A 67 47.37 6.00 62.28
C ASN A 67 47.07 4.51 62.60
N SER A 68 47.90 3.50 62.30
CA SER A 68 49.20 3.34 61.65
C SER A 68 49.48 1.82 61.43
N SER A 69 50.45 1.54 60.55
CA SER A 69 51.57 0.58 60.70
C SER A 69 51.44 -0.95 60.52
N ASN A 70 52.47 -1.42 59.78
CA ASN A 70 53.22 -2.69 59.84
C ASN A 70 52.79 -3.84 58.89
N SER A 71 53.59 -4.11 57.84
CA SER A 71 54.85 -4.89 57.77
C SER A 71 54.59 -6.38 58.01
N SER A 72 54.96 -7.33 57.17
CA SER A 72 56.27 -7.73 56.62
C SER A 72 55.98 -8.91 55.63
N SER A 73 56.84 -9.50 54.79
CA SER A 73 58.27 -9.75 54.79
C SER A 73 58.70 -10.30 53.41
N HIS A 74 59.92 -9.96 52.99
CA HIS A 74 60.72 -10.56 51.90
C HIS A 74 60.91 -12.08 52.06
N THR A 75 61.17 -12.86 51.00
CA THR A 75 62.53 -13.14 50.48
C THR A 75 62.60 -13.62 49.02
N ASN A 76 63.73 -13.26 48.40
CA ASN A 76 64.23 -13.44 47.02
C ASN A 76 64.50 -14.90 46.57
N PHE A 77 64.58 -15.13 45.24
CA PHE A 77 65.76 -15.72 44.58
C PHE A 77 65.80 -15.36 43.07
N TYR A 78 67.03 -15.15 42.58
CA TYR A 78 67.45 -14.68 41.25
C TYR A 78 67.15 -15.66 40.10
N ASP A 79 66.88 -15.15 38.89
CA ASP A 79 67.76 -15.42 37.74
C ASP A 79 67.57 -14.49 36.53
N ASN A 80 68.65 -14.40 35.75
CA ASN A 80 69.02 -13.38 34.76
C ASN A 80 68.24 -13.34 33.43
N ALA A 81 68.23 -12.11 32.88
CA ALA A 81 68.38 -11.74 31.47
C ALA A 81 67.26 -12.09 30.48
N SER A 82 66.58 -11.04 30.00
CA SER A 82 66.59 -10.65 28.58
C SER A 82 65.99 -9.24 28.43
N ASN A 83 66.79 -8.32 27.86
CA ASN A 83 66.31 -7.04 27.39
C ASN A 83 65.26 -7.25 26.30
N VAL A 84 63.99 -7.05 26.64
CA VAL A 84 62.97 -6.66 25.67
C VAL A 84 62.66 -5.21 25.98
N VAL A 85 63.03 -4.33 25.06
CA VAL A 85 62.52 -2.96 25.05
C VAL A 85 61.02 -3.08 24.79
N GLU A 86 60.22 -3.04 25.87
CA GLU A 86 58.82 -2.67 25.75
C GLU A 86 58.80 -1.21 25.25
N HIS A 87 58.58 -1.04 23.95
CA HIS A 87 57.97 0.18 23.48
C HIS A 87 56.55 0.20 24.07
N GLU A 88 56.40 0.77 25.27
CA GLU A 88 55.15 1.37 25.67
C GLU A 88 54.80 2.40 24.60
N VAL A 89 53.91 2.02 23.68
CA VAL A 89 53.18 2.98 22.89
C VAL A 89 52.31 3.72 23.89
N GLU A 90 52.78 4.90 24.33
CA GLU A 90 51.99 5.83 25.12
C GLU A 90 50.66 6.07 24.38
N THR A 91 49.62 5.39 24.84
CA THR A 91 48.25 5.56 24.35
C THR A 91 47.69 6.80 25.03
N LYS A 92 48.20 7.96 24.64
CA LYS A 92 47.73 9.24 25.15
C LYS A 92 46.36 9.55 24.55
N GLN A 93 45.38 9.75 25.42
CA GLN A 93 44.06 10.25 25.06
C GLN A 93 44.19 11.62 24.37
N MET A 94 43.45 11.83 23.28
CA MET A 94 43.53 13.08 22.53
C MET A 94 42.81 14.23 23.25
N THR A 95 43.38 15.43 23.15
CA THR A 95 42.71 16.66 23.58
C THR A 95 41.64 17.10 22.58
N GLU A 96 40.68 17.91 23.03
CA GLU A 96 39.63 18.47 22.15
C GLU A 96 40.21 19.31 20.99
N ALA A 97 41.33 20.01 21.22
CA ALA A 97 42.01 20.78 20.19
C ALA A 97 42.62 19.88 19.10
N GLU A 98 43.29 18.79 19.50
CA GLU A 98 43.86 17.80 18.58
C GLU A 98 42.78 17.03 17.80
N LEU A 99 41.64 16.76 18.44
CA LEU A 99 40.47 16.18 17.76
C LEU A 99 39.90 17.18 16.75
N LYS A 100 39.71 18.44 17.16
CA LYS A 100 39.21 19.48 16.26
C LYS A 100 40.12 19.63 15.04
N GLU A 101 41.42 19.79 15.23
CA GLU A 101 42.40 19.94 14.15
C GLU A 101 42.44 18.74 13.19
N PHE A 102 42.19 17.53 13.69
CA PHE A 102 42.11 16.33 12.86
C PHE A 102 40.89 16.32 11.92
N TYR A 103 39.71 16.75 12.40
CA TYR A 103 38.46 16.70 11.61
C TYR A 103 38.11 18.01 10.88
N THR A 104 38.65 19.17 11.28
CA THR A 104 38.22 20.49 10.74
C THR A 104 38.93 20.95 9.46
N LYS A 105 38.80 20.25 8.32
CA LYS A 105 39.32 20.80 7.05
C LYS A 105 38.35 20.65 5.88
N GLN A 106 38.30 21.69 5.04
CA GLN A 106 37.42 21.84 3.87
C GLN A 106 37.83 20.99 2.66
N ILE A 107 38.98 20.33 2.66
CA ILE A 107 39.59 19.84 1.42
C ILE A 107 39.44 18.32 1.35
N ALA A 108 39.32 17.79 0.13
CA ALA A 108 39.68 16.40 -0.18
C ALA A 108 41.18 16.21 0.06
N GLU A 109 41.65 16.34 1.30
CA GLU A 109 42.98 15.90 1.68
C GLU A 109 43.01 14.38 1.53
N PRO A 110 44.16 13.79 1.15
CA PRO A 110 44.35 12.35 1.23
C PRO A 110 43.96 11.88 2.63
N PHE A 111 43.23 10.77 2.70
CA PHE A 111 42.85 10.18 3.99
C PHE A 111 44.09 9.98 4.87
N LYS A 112 44.09 10.62 6.05
CA LYS A 112 45.15 10.50 7.04
C LYS A 112 44.68 9.56 8.14
N GLU A 113 45.29 8.38 8.17
CA GLU A 113 44.98 7.37 9.16
C GLU A 113 45.31 7.88 10.56
N LYS A 114 44.43 7.60 11.52
CA LYS A 114 44.66 7.86 12.93
C LYS A 114 44.09 6.72 13.76
N HIS A 115 44.77 6.38 14.84
CA HIS A 115 44.27 5.40 15.81
C HIS A 115 43.63 6.15 16.97
N LEU A 116 42.33 5.94 17.16
CA LEU A 116 41.59 6.47 18.30
C LEU A 116 41.54 5.41 19.40
N LEU A 117 41.61 5.84 20.66
CA LEU A 117 41.26 4.97 21.77
C LEU A 117 39.75 4.83 21.85
N GLU A 118 39.28 3.74 22.44
CA GLU A 118 37.84 3.50 22.64
C GLU A 118 37.16 4.64 23.42
N GLN A 119 37.87 5.23 24.39
CA GLN A 119 37.38 6.38 25.14
C GLN A 119 37.24 7.64 24.27
N ASP A 120 38.12 7.85 23.28
CA ASP A 120 38.00 8.96 22.33
C ASP A 120 36.77 8.78 21.44
N VAL A 121 36.58 7.55 20.91
CA VAL A 121 35.40 7.17 20.13
C VAL A 121 34.12 7.39 20.92
N ARG A 122 34.11 6.97 22.19
CA ARG A 122 32.99 7.19 23.12
C ARG A 122 32.71 8.69 23.29
N ASN A 123 33.72 9.50 23.58
CA ASN A 123 33.54 10.94 23.79
C ASN A 123 32.99 11.63 22.53
N ILE A 124 33.46 11.23 21.35
CA ILE A 124 32.97 11.73 20.06
C ILE A 124 31.50 11.36 19.86
N ILE A 125 31.14 10.09 20.05
CA ILE A 125 29.76 9.60 19.85
C ILE A 125 28.78 10.26 20.82
N PHE A 126 29.22 10.62 22.02
CA PHE A 126 28.40 11.30 23.03
C PHE A 126 28.24 12.80 22.76
N LYS A 127 29.07 13.37 21.88
CA LYS A 127 29.03 14.79 21.51
C LYS A 127 27.82 15.09 20.62
N ASN A 128 26.82 15.78 21.17
CA ASN A 128 25.58 16.12 20.47
C ASN A 128 25.60 17.50 19.79
N ASP A 129 26.65 18.29 20.00
CA ASP A 129 26.80 19.65 19.49
C ASP A 129 27.34 19.71 18.05
N LEU A 130 27.82 18.59 17.50
CA LEU A 130 28.35 18.49 16.14
C LEU A 130 27.59 17.45 15.29
N PRO A 131 27.43 17.68 13.97
CA PRO A 131 26.69 16.76 13.11
C PRO A 131 27.41 15.41 13.04
N SER A 132 26.68 14.31 12.90
CA SER A 132 27.27 12.96 12.93
C SER A 132 28.36 12.73 11.87
N ASN A 133 28.23 13.39 10.70
CA ASN A 133 29.19 13.29 9.60
C ASN A 133 30.40 14.22 9.74
N TYR A 134 30.46 15.04 10.80
CA TYR A 134 31.62 15.89 11.09
C TYR A 134 32.89 15.07 11.29
N TYR A 135 32.75 13.87 11.86
CA TYR A 135 33.84 12.94 12.15
C TYR A 135 34.09 11.92 11.03
N SER A 136 33.41 12.05 9.89
CA SER A 136 33.52 11.13 8.75
C SER A 136 34.52 11.65 7.70
N HIS A 137 35.11 10.74 6.93
CA HIS A 137 35.92 11.08 5.76
C HIS A 137 35.20 10.69 4.45
N PRO A 138 35.24 11.52 3.40
CA PRO A 138 34.50 11.25 2.15
C PRO A 138 35.00 10.02 1.36
N ASP A 139 36.22 9.55 1.60
CA ASP A 139 36.77 8.34 0.94
C ASP A 139 36.06 7.05 1.34
N PHE A 140 35.24 7.06 2.40
CA PHE A 140 34.46 5.90 2.81
C PHE A 140 32.99 6.25 3.03
N LYS A 141 32.13 5.24 2.93
CA LYS A 141 30.69 5.35 3.19
C LYS A 141 30.12 4.01 3.62
N LEU A 142 29.04 4.03 4.38
CA LEU A 142 28.27 2.81 4.64
C LEU A 142 27.51 2.38 3.38
N GLU A 143 27.44 1.07 3.12
CA GLU A 143 26.56 0.51 2.07
C GLU A 143 25.10 0.89 2.35
N LYS A 144 24.70 0.84 3.62
CA LYS A 144 23.38 1.24 4.12
C LYS A 144 23.55 2.03 5.41
N SER A 145 23.01 3.24 5.44
CA SER A 145 22.97 4.08 6.64
C SER A 145 21.66 3.90 7.44
N ARG A 146 20.70 3.13 6.92
CA ARG A 146 19.44 2.80 7.58
C ARG A 146 19.06 1.34 7.33
N ILE A 147 18.68 0.63 8.38
CA ILE A 147 18.25 -0.77 8.36
C ILE A 147 16.99 -0.90 9.20
N SER A 148 16.00 -1.66 8.74
CA SER A 148 14.88 -2.12 9.56
C SER A 148 14.95 -3.64 9.73
N LEU A 149 14.77 -4.11 10.95
CA LEU A 149 14.63 -5.52 11.31
C LEU A 149 13.15 -5.79 11.64
N TYR A 150 12.54 -6.76 10.96
CA TYR A 150 11.10 -7.07 11.08
C TYR A 150 10.82 -8.39 11.80
N SER A 151 11.84 -9.25 11.96
CA SER A 151 11.67 -10.55 12.62
C SER A 151 12.96 -11.03 13.28
N LYS A 152 12.82 -12.03 14.16
CA LYS A 152 13.95 -12.59 14.94
C LYS A 152 14.92 -13.41 14.08
N GLU A 153 14.47 -13.87 12.92
CA GLU A 153 15.27 -14.64 11.97
C GLU A 153 16.15 -13.74 11.10
N GLN A 154 15.86 -12.44 11.02
CA GLN A 154 16.61 -11.49 10.20
C GLN A 154 17.95 -11.13 10.84
N LYS A 155 19.01 -11.25 10.04
CA LYS A 155 20.36 -10.77 10.35
C LYS A 155 20.87 -9.97 9.17
N VAL A 156 21.39 -8.78 9.43
CA VAL A 156 21.90 -7.88 8.39
C VAL A 156 23.32 -7.47 8.72
N GLN A 157 24.26 -7.69 7.81
CA GLN A 157 25.63 -7.22 7.98
C GLN A 157 25.80 -5.81 7.45
N LEU A 158 26.18 -4.87 8.32
CA LEU A 158 26.61 -3.54 7.91
C LEU A 158 28.00 -3.61 7.29
N LYS A 159 28.21 -2.84 6.22
CA LYS A 159 29.46 -2.82 5.47
C LYS A 159 29.92 -1.39 5.26
N LEU A 160 31.19 -1.13 5.57
CA LEU A 160 31.87 0.09 5.17
C LEU A 160 32.53 -0.14 3.80
N LEU A 161 32.36 0.82 2.89
CA LEU A 161 32.84 0.76 1.52
C LEU A 161 33.81 1.89 1.25
N ASN A 162 34.80 1.66 0.40
CA ASN A 162 35.52 2.75 -0.26
C ASN A 162 34.58 3.47 -1.23
N SER A 163 34.44 4.78 -1.07
CA SER A 163 33.50 5.60 -1.83
C SER A 163 33.80 5.64 -3.33
N LYS A 164 35.06 5.45 -3.74
CA LYS A 164 35.51 5.56 -5.15
C LYS A 164 35.27 4.29 -5.95
N ASN A 165 35.51 3.12 -5.36
CA ASN A 165 35.46 1.83 -6.07
C ASN A 165 34.46 0.82 -5.49
N SER A 166 33.73 1.20 -4.43
CA SER A 166 32.75 0.35 -3.73
C SER A 166 33.31 -0.96 -3.15
N GLN A 167 34.62 -1.08 -2.98
CA GLN A 167 35.22 -2.23 -2.29
C GLN A 167 34.87 -2.21 -0.81
N VAL A 168 34.52 -3.38 -0.27
CA VAL A 168 34.22 -3.55 1.16
C VAL A 168 35.51 -3.46 1.97
N ILE A 169 35.48 -2.66 3.03
CA ILE A 169 36.55 -2.56 4.02
C ILE A 169 36.25 -3.61 5.11
N SER A 170 36.97 -4.73 5.06
CA SER A 170 36.75 -5.88 5.94
C SER A 170 37.75 -6.00 7.09
N SER A 171 38.84 -5.23 7.08
CA SER A 171 39.80 -5.13 8.18
C SER A 171 39.74 -3.73 8.80
N ASP A 172 40.14 -3.62 10.06
CA ASP A 172 40.29 -2.34 10.78
C ASP A 172 39.00 -1.51 10.86
N VAL A 173 37.84 -2.18 10.92
CA VAL A 173 36.56 -1.53 11.21
C VAL A 173 36.10 -1.97 12.60
N ASN A 174 36.04 -1.01 13.53
CA ASN A 174 35.49 -1.24 14.85
C ASN A 174 34.03 -0.79 14.88
N TRP A 175 33.16 -1.65 15.41
CA TRP A 175 31.73 -1.37 15.48
C TRP A 175 31.30 -1.06 16.91
N TYR A 176 30.45 -0.05 17.05
CA TYR A 176 29.91 0.42 18.32
C TYR A 176 28.42 0.71 18.19
N GLN A 177 27.70 0.69 19.29
CA GLN A 177 26.32 1.16 19.33
C GLN A 177 26.11 2.14 20.48
N ARG A 178 25.23 3.12 20.25
CA ARG A 178 24.75 4.05 21.27
C ARG A 178 23.25 3.88 21.46
N ILE A 179 22.85 3.65 22.69
CA ILE A 179 21.44 3.64 23.11
C ILE A 179 21.17 4.99 23.76
N ARG A 180 20.10 5.69 23.37
CA ARG A 180 19.75 6.99 23.99
C ARG A 180 18.73 6.87 25.13
N TYR A 181 17.93 5.80 25.14
CA TYR A 181 16.83 5.58 26.07
C TYR A 181 16.75 4.09 26.44
N PRO A 182 16.50 3.72 27.71
CA PRO A 182 16.20 4.59 28.87
C PRO A 182 17.41 5.29 29.48
N GLN A 183 18.63 4.83 29.17
CA GLN A 183 19.88 5.47 29.58
C GLN A 183 20.82 5.60 28.39
N ASP A 184 21.62 6.65 28.40
CA ASP A 184 22.62 6.90 27.36
C ASP A 184 23.81 5.95 27.55
N GLU A 185 23.91 4.92 26.72
CA GLU A 185 24.87 3.82 26.88
C GLU A 185 25.71 3.63 25.62
N PHE A 186 27.02 3.46 25.80
CA PHE A 186 27.98 3.09 24.77
C PHE A 186 28.32 1.62 24.89
N ILE A 187 28.20 0.85 23.81
CA ILE A 187 28.50 -0.59 23.81
C ILE A 187 29.36 -0.93 22.60
N LYS A 188 30.50 -1.59 22.83
CA LYS A 188 31.33 -2.13 21.74
C LYS A 188 30.72 -3.41 21.19
N ALA A 189 30.85 -3.62 19.89
CA ALA A 189 30.41 -4.85 19.25
C ALA A 189 30.96 -6.11 19.95
N GLY A 190 30.11 -7.13 20.07
CA GLY A 190 30.40 -8.37 20.80
C GLY A 190 30.22 -8.28 22.32
N GLN A 191 30.06 -7.10 22.90
CA GLN A 191 29.76 -6.92 24.33
C GLN A 191 28.24 -6.93 24.59
N LYS A 192 27.86 -7.30 25.82
CA LYS A 192 26.47 -7.21 26.29
C LYS A 192 26.25 -5.88 27.01
N GLY A 193 25.11 -5.26 26.79
CA GLY A 193 24.62 -4.06 27.49
C GLY A 193 23.09 -4.01 27.47
N ASN A 194 22.46 -2.88 27.80
CA ASN A 194 21.00 -2.77 27.87
C ASN A 194 20.32 -2.53 26.50
N SER A 195 20.88 -3.09 25.43
CA SER A 195 20.35 -2.96 24.07
C SER A 195 19.34 -4.06 23.74
N THR A 196 18.31 -3.69 22.98
CA THR A 196 17.48 -4.66 22.24
C THR A 196 18.15 -5.14 20.96
N LEU A 197 19.15 -4.40 20.46
CA LEU A 197 19.96 -4.76 19.30
C LEU A 197 21.22 -5.53 19.73
N ASN A 198 21.44 -6.67 19.09
CA ASN A 198 22.71 -7.37 19.12
C ASN A 198 23.58 -6.90 17.95
N LEU A 199 24.84 -6.57 18.25
CA LEU A 199 25.84 -6.14 17.28
C LEU A 199 27.08 -7.03 17.40
N SER A 200 27.35 -7.80 16.34
CA SER A 200 28.52 -8.66 16.22
C SER A 200 29.74 -7.86 15.75
N THR A 201 30.94 -8.37 16.03
CA THR A 201 32.22 -7.72 15.72
C THR A 201 32.45 -7.51 14.21
N ASP A 202 31.77 -8.28 13.37
CA ASP A 202 31.81 -8.17 11.91
C ASP A 202 30.78 -7.17 11.33
N GLY A 203 30.10 -6.41 12.19
CA GLY A 203 29.05 -5.46 11.81
C GLY A 203 27.66 -6.09 11.61
N THR A 204 27.49 -7.38 11.92
CA THR A 204 26.17 -8.03 11.84
C THR A 204 25.25 -7.56 12.95
N VAL A 205 24.06 -7.08 12.57
CA VAL A 205 22.99 -6.65 13.48
C VAL A 205 21.80 -7.58 13.42
N TYR A 206 21.21 -7.87 14.58
CA TYR A 206 19.99 -8.66 14.73
C TYR A 206 19.31 -8.37 16.08
N SER A 207 18.05 -8.77 16.24
CA SER A 207 17.35 -8.64 17.51
C SER A 207 16.55 -9.89 17.84
N GLU A 208 16.46 -10.21 19.13
CA GLU A 208 15.62 -11.30 19.66
C GLU A 208 14.35 -10.75 20.36
N LYS A 209 14.30 -9.43 20.57
CA LYS A 209 13.27 -8.74 21.36
C LYS A 209 12.64 -7.63 20.53
N PHE A 210 11.34 -7.74 20.33
CA PHE A 210 10.53 -6.79 19.57
C PHE A 210 9.47 -6.24 20.50
N ASP A 211 9.30 -4.92 20.53
CA ASP A 211 8.20 -4.32 21.27
C ASP A 211 6.89 -4.55 20.51
N PRO A 212 5.75 -4.81 21.19
CA PRO A 212 4.48 -5.05 20.50
C PRO A 212 4.01 -3.91 19.58
N GLN A 213 4.31 -2.65 19.91
CA GLN A 213 3.75 -1.49 19.23
C GLN A 213 4.80 -0.48 18.76
N ASN A 214 5.86 -0.27 19.54
CA ASN A 214 6.77 0.86 19.34
C ASN A 214 8.08 0.39 18.72
N PRO A 215 8.42 0.81 17.50
CA PRO A 215 9.73 0.55 16.94
C PRO A 215 10.82 1.25 17.77
N GLN A 216 12.00 0.65 17.82
CA GLN A 216 13.16 1.21 18.51
C GLN A 216 14.27 1.47 17.50
N THR A 217 14.80 2.70 17.46
CA THR A 217 15.92 3.03 16.58
C THR A 217 17.19 3.22 17.38
N ILE A 218 18.23 2.49 17.01
CA ILE A 218 19.53 2.46 17.69
C ILE A 218 20.60 2.98 16.73
N GLU A 219 21.53 3.77 17.28
CA GLU A 219 22.68 4.25 16.54
C GLU A 219 23.76 3.17 16.52
N VAL A 220 24.22 2.81 15.33
CA VAL A 220 25.35 1.90 15.12
C VAL A 220 26.44 2.67 14.38
N TRP A 221 27.63 2.69 14.94
CA TRP A 221 28.76 3.46 14.46
C TRP A 221 29.87 2.53 13.97
N ALA A 222 30.33 2.76 12.75
CA ALA A 222 31.58 2.19 12.26
C ALA A 222 32.71 3.20 12.49
N GLU A 223 33.78 2.78 13.15
CA GLU A 223 35.05 3.50 13.20
C GLU A 223 36.04 2.81 12.26
N HIS A 224 36.70 3.59 11.43
CA HIS A 224 37.77 3.10 10.57
C HIS A 224 38.88 4.15 10.50
N LYS A 225 40.04 3.80 11.08
CA LYS A 225 41.27 4.59 11.03
C LYS A 225 41.05 6.06 11.42
N GLY A 226 40.23 6.26 12.45
CA GLY A 226 39.90 7.54 13.04
C GLY A 226 38.68 8.22 12.44
N ALA A 227 38.06 7.71 11.38
CA ALA A 227 36.81 8.26 10.85
C ALA A 227 35.60 7.47 11.36
N LEU A 228 34.52 8.16 11.70
CA LEU A 228 33.28 7.55 12.21
C LEU A 228 32.12 7.68 11.22
N TYR A 229 31.28 6.66 11.13
CA TYR A 229 30.12 6.60 10.23
C TYR A 229 28.89 6.05 10.95
N LEU A 230 27.78 6.81 10.92
CA LEU A 230 26.53 6.45 11.60
C LEU A 230 25.57 5.69 10.68
N ALA A 231 25.13 4.52 11.13
CA ALA A 231 23.94 3.81 10.68
C ALA A 231 22.83 3.91 11.74
N LEU A 232 21.58 4.02 11.30
CA LEU A 232 20.40 3.89 12.15
C LEU A 232 19.76 2.53 11.92
N VAL A 233 19.71 1.71 12.96
CA VAL A 233 19.07 0.40 12.91
C VAL A 233 17.77 0.46 13.68
N THR A 234 16.65 0.32 12.97
CA THR A 234 15.32 0.27 13.53
C THR A 234 14.92 -1.18 13.74
N ILE A 235 14.68 -1.56 14.98
CA ILE A 235 13.96 -2.79 15.34
C ILE A 235 12.48 -2.42 15.26
N GLU A 236 11.78 -2.95 14.27
CA GLU A 236 10.36 -2.65 14.08
C GLU A 236 9.52 -3.27 15.20
N SER A 237 8.25 -2.87 15.30
CA SER A 237 7.35 -3.50 16.28
C SER A 237 6.91 -4.89 15.84
N GLU A 238 6.42 -5.71 16.76
CA GLU A 238 5.82 -7.01 16.41
C GLU A 238 4.62 -6.83 15.46
N HIS A 239 3.89 -5.71 15.56
CA HIS A 239 2.81 -5.38 14.63
C HIS A 239 3.32 -5.22 13.19
N GLU A 240 4.34 -4.40 12.99
CA GLU A 240 4.96 -4.20 11.67
C GLU A 240 5.61 -5.47 11.13
N GLY A 241 6.23 -6.26 12.00
CA GLY A 241 6.75 -7.60 11.66
C GLY A 241 5.66 -8.53 11.12
N LYS A 242 4.48 -8.55 11.75
CA LYS A 242 3.32 -9.33 11.28
C LYS A 242 2.79 -8.83 9.94
N GLU A 243 2.69 -7.53 9.72
CA GLU A 243 2.27 -6.97 8.42
C GLU A 243 3.29 -7.31 7.32
N TRP A 244 4.60 -7.30 7.62
CA TRP A 244 5.66 -7.74 6.70
C TRP A 244 5.55 -9.24 6.35
N ILE A 245 5.31 -10.12 7.33
CA ILE A 245 5.10 -11.55 7.09
C ILE A 245 3.86 -11.78 6.22
N ALA A 246 2.76 -11.10 6.52
CA ALA A 246 1.52 -11.19 5.76
C ALA A 246 1.71 -10.77 4.30
N LYS A 247 2.44 -9.66 4.06
CA LYS A 247 2.77 -9.21 2.71
C LYS A 247 3.55 -10.26 1.93
N ASN A 248 4.57 -10.88 2.53
CA ASN A 248 5.33 -11.95 1.87
C ASN A 248 4.46 -13.19 1.59
N LYS A 249 3.53 -13.53 2.50
CA LYS A 249 2.59 -14.62 2.24
C LYS A 249 1.63 -14.31 1.09
N ALA A 250 1.20 -13.06 0.95
CA ALA A 250 0.38 -12.63 -0.17
C ALA A 250 1.12 -12.82 -1.50
N ILE A 251 2.40 -12.43 -1.56
CA ILE A 251 3.28 -12.63 -2.72
C ILE A 251 3.38 -14.11 -3.08
N GLU A 252 3.62 -14.96 -2.08
CA GLU A 252 3.69 -16.41 -2.27
C GLU A 252 2.40 -16.98 -2.88
N ILE A 253 1.24 -16.64 -2.32
CA ILE A 253 -0.06 -17.13 -2.80
C ILE A 253 -0.35 -16.65 -4.23
N VAL A 254 -0.15 -15.36 -4.52
CA VAL A 254 -0.39 -14.81 -5.87
C VAL A 254 0.49 -15.52 -6.90
N LYS A 255 1.75 -15.81 -6.55
CA LYS A 255 2.68 -16.55 -7.39
C LYS A 255 2.25 -18.01 -7.56
N GLU A 256 1.92 -18.72 -6.48
CA GLU A 256 1.48 -20.12 -6.51
C GLU A 256 0.24 -20.31 -7.38
N LYS A 257 -0.72 -19.38 -7.28
CA LYS A 257 -1.97 -19.44 -8.04
C LYS A 257 -1.88 -18.86 -9.45
N GLY A 258 -0.75 -18.24 -9.81
CA GLY A 258 -0.54 -17.64 -11.13
C GLY A 258 -1.51 -16.49 -11.45
N TRP A 259 -2.09 -15.83 -10.45
CA TRP A 259 -3.14 -14.82 -10.68
C TRP A 259 -2.62 -13.59 -11.42
N LYS A 260 -1.34 -13.27 -11.27
CA LYS A 260 -0.68 -12.15 -11.97
C LYS A 260 -0.60 -12.36 -13.49
N ASP A 261 -0.53 -13.61 -13.92
CA ASP A 261 -0.48 -13.98 -15.34
C ASP A 261 -1.89 -14.13 -15.95
N MET A 262 -2.94 -14.03 -15.14
CA MET A 262 -4.32 -14.02 -15.61
C MET A 262 -4.75 -12.61 -16.05
N PRO A 263 -5.74 -12.52 -16.96
CA PRO A 263 -6.46 -11.28 -17.23
C PRO A 263 -7.03 -10.67 -15.94
N THR A 264 -6.99 -9.34 -15.80
CA THR A 264 -7.25 -8.61 -14.55
C THR A 264 -8.55 -9.04 -13.85
N LEU A 265 -9.69 -9.03 -14.56
CA LEU A 265 -10.99 -9.42 -13.99
C LEU A 265 -11.00 -10.87 -13.48
N LYS A 266 -10.31 -11.78 -14.17
CA LYS A 266 -10.18 -13.19 -13.78
C LYS A 266 -9.30 -13.34 -12.53
N GLY A 267 -8.15 -12.68 -12.49
CA GLY A 267 -7.26 -12.67 -11.31
C GLY A 267 -7.97 -12.14 -10.06
N ILE A 268 -8.72 -11.04 -10.18
CA ILE A 268 -9.56 -10.49 -9.11
C ILE A 268 -10.62 -11.52 -8.65
N THR A 269 -11.31 -12.16 -9.59
CA THR A 269 -12.35 -13.16 -9.30
C THR A 269 -11.78 -14.37 -8.55
N GLU A 270 -10.64 -14.90 -8.98
CA GLU A 270 -10.02 -16.07 -8.34
C GLU A 270 -9.44 -15.73 -6.96
N ALA A 271 -8.83 -14.55 -6.79
CA ALA A 271 -8.40 -14.07 -5.48
C ALA A 271 -9.58 -13.92 -4.51
N TYR A 272 -10.72 -13.43 -4.99
CA TYR A 272 -11.95 -13.27 -4.20
C TYR A 272 -12.53 -14.62 -3.77
N LYS A 273 -12.64 -15.59 -4.69
CA LYS A 273 -13.05 -16.97 -4.38
C LYS A 273 -12.15 -17.60 -3.33
N TRP A 274 -10.84 -17.42 -3.49
CA TRP A 274 -9.87 -17.99 -2.57
C TRP A 274 -10.03 -17.41 -1.17
N ILE A 275 -10.10 -16.08 -1.02
CA ILE A 275 -10.14 -15.49 0.33
C ILE A 275 -11.48 -15.76 1.04
N THR A 276 -12.59 -15.79 0.32
CA THR A 276 -13.92 -16.11 0.87
C THR A 276 -14.02 -17.56 1.34
N LYS A 277 -13.24 -18.47 0.75
CA LYS A 277 -13.24 -19.90 1.07
C LYS A 277 -12.18 -20.29 2.11
N GLU A 278 -11.00 -19.71 2.01
CA GLU A 278 -9.81 -20.16 2.76
C GLU A 278 -9.59 -19.41 4.07
N VAL A 279 -10.39 -18.36 4.33
CA VAL A 279 -10.34 -17.58 5.56
C VAL A 279 -11.70 -17.67 6.25
N LYS A 280 -11.69 -17.87 7.56
CA LYS A 280 -12.90 -18.01 8.39
C LYS A 280 -13.18 -16.76 9.20
N TYR A 281 -14.43 -16.55 9.58
CA TYR A 281 -14.78 -15.53 10.56
C TYR A 281 -14.67 -16.08 11.98
N PRO A 282 -14.01 -15.38 12.92
CA PRO A 282 -13.88 -15.85 14.28
C PRO A 282 -15.19 -15.76 15.05
N ASN A 283 -15.32 -16.63 16.06
CA ASN A 283 -16.36 -16.48 17.08
C ASN A 283 -16.19 -15.15 17.85
N LEU A 284 -17.31 -14.57 18.30
CA LEU A 284 -17.39 -13.22 18.85
C LEU A 284 -16.51 -12.95 20.09
N SER A 285 -15.99 -13.99 20.75
CA SER A 285 -15.15 -13.86 21.95
C SER A 285 -13.72 -13.37 21.70
N ASN A 286 -13.22 -13.36 20.46
CA ASN A 286 -11.82 -13.01 20.15
C ASN A 286 -11.66 -12.08 18.92
N VAL A 287 -12.67 -11.25 18.66
CA VAL A 287 -12.76 -10.36 17.48
C VAL A 287 -11.73 -9.22 17.53
N TYR A 288 -11.36 -8.76 18.73
CA TYR A 288 -10.51 -7.58 18.91
C TYR A 288 -9.09 -7.75 18.33
N TYR A 289 -8.52 -8.96 18.40
CA TYR A 289 -7.14 -9.22 17.97
C TYR A 289 -7.01 -9.75 16.53
N LYS A 290 -8.13 -10.02 15.84
CA LYS A 290 -8.16 -10.66 14.52
C LYS A 290 -8.52 -9.70 13.40
N GLN A 291 -7.75 -8.62 13.27
CA GLN A 291 -8.03 -7.50 12.34
C GLN A 291 -6.87 -7.21 11.36
N SER A 292 -5.83 -8.04 11.33
CA SER A 292 -4.64 -7.84 10.50
C SER A 292 -4.67 -8.73 9.25
N ALA A 293 -3.89 -8.36 8.23
CA ALA A 293 -3.64 -9.26 7.10
C ALA A 293 -2.96 -10.56 7.56
N TYR A 294 -2.16 -10.50 8.63
CA TYR A 294 -1.55 -11.69 9.24
C TYR A 294 -2.62 -12.68 9.72
N SER A 295 -3.64 -12.22 10.45
CA SER A 295 -4.73 -13.09 10.90
C SER A 295 -5.53 -13.71 9.74
N ALA A 296 -5.58 -13.03 8.60
CA ALA A 296 -6.22 -13.53 7.39
C ALA A 296 -5.36 -14.56 6.64
N LEU A 297 -4.10 -14.24 6.38
CA LEU A 297 -3.23 -15.00 5.46
C LEU A 297 -2.44 -16.10 6.15
N ILE A 298 -2.11 -15.90 7.43
CA ILE A 298 -1.35 -16.84 8.25
C ILE A 298 -2.30 -17.65 9.13
N ASP A 299 -3.07 -16.99 9.99
CA ASP A 299 -3.94 -17.69 10.95
C ASP A 299 -5.22 -18.26 10.30
N ARG A 300 -5.57 -17.80 9.08
CA ARG A 300 -6.77 -18.18 8.32
C ARG A 300 -8.09 -17.91 9.05
N GLU A 301 -8.10 -16.94 9.94
CA GLU A 301 -9.28 -16.58 10.71
C GLU A 301 -9.24 -15.09 11.09
N THR A 302 -10.18 -14.31 10.57
CA THR A 302 -10.14 -12.85 10.68
C THR A 302 -11.51 -12.17 10.57
N VAL A 303 -11.59 -10.90 10.96
CA VAL A 303 -12.79 -10.06 10.81
C VAL A 303 -12.65 -9.16 9.58
N CYS A 304 -13.67 -8.34 9.30
CA CYS A 304 -13.74 -7.49 8.10
C CYS A 304 -12.44 -6.75 7.74
N THR A 305 -11.78 -6.12 8.72
CA THR A 305 -10.50 -5.42 8.52
C THR A 305 -9.40 -6.33 7.96
N GLY A 306 -9.25 -7.56 8.45
CA GLY A 306 -8.19 -8.46 8.00
C GLY A 306 -8.45 -9.03 6.61
N TYR A 307 -9.72 -9.34 6.27
CA TYR A 307 -10.10 -9.67 4.89
C TYR A 307 -9.75 -8.53 3.94
N ALA A 308 -10.12 -7.29 4.30
CA ALA A 308 -9.90 -6.14 3.43
C ALA A 308 -8.42 -5.84 3.21
N LYS A 309 -7.59 -5.97 4.26
CA LYS A 309 -6.13 -5.83 4.16
C LYS A 309 -5.50 -6.94 3.31
N ALA A 310 -5.88 -8.20 3.53
CA ALA A 310 -5.34 -9.33 2.77
C ALA A 310 -5.73 -9.28 1.29
N PHE A 311 -6.99 -8.98 0.98
CA PHE A 311 -7.42 -8.81 -0.41
C PHE A 311 -6.68 -7.66 -1.08
N LYS A 312 -6.48 -6.53 -0.38
CA LYS A 312 -5.66 -5.42 -0.88
C LYS A 312 -4.21 -5.86 -1.15
N MET A 313 -3.59 -6.67 -0.30
CA MET A 313 -2.24 -7.18 -0.55
C MET A 313 -2.17 -8.07 -1.81
N PHE A 314 -3.20 -8.88 -2.09
CA PHE A 314 -3.29 -9.61 -3.35
C PHE A 314 -3.39 -8.68 -4.56
N MET A 315 -4.23 -7.65 -4.48
CA MET A 315 -4.39 -6.67 -5.57
C MET A 315 -3.09 -5.90 -5.80
N ASP A 316 -2.42 -5.46 -4.74
CA ASP A 316 -1.15 -4.73 -4.82
C ASP A 316 -0.06 -5.58 -5.50
N GLU A 317 0.03 -6.88 -5.21
CA GLU A 317 0.98 -7.79 -5.88
C GLU A 317 0.64 -8.04 -7.36
N MET A 318 -0.65 -8.09 -7.70
CA MET A 318 -1.11 -8.20 -9.09
C MET A 318 -1.04 -6.86 -9.85
N GLY A 319 -0.65 -5.76 -9.19
CA GLY A 319 -0.64 -4.43 -9.80
C GLY A 319 -2.04 -3.84 -10.03
N VAL A 320 -3.08 -4.38 -9.37
CA VAL A 320 -4.46 -3.93 -9.47
C VAL A 320 -4.72 -2.82 -8.45
N PRO A 321 -5.15 -1.62 -8.86
CA PRO A 321 -5.47 -0.54 -7.93
C PRO A 321 -6.61 -0.94 -6.98
N CYS A 322 -6.33 -0.88 -5.68
CA CYS A 322 -7.28 -1.29 -4.64
C CYS A 322 -7.19 -0.38 -3.42
N LYS A 323 -8.35 0.05 -2.92
CA LYS A 323 -8.51 0.87 -1.70
C LYS A 323 -9.25 0.07 -0.63
N ILE A 324 -8.94 0.31 0.63
CA ILE A 324 -9.76 -0.14 1.77
C ILE A 324 -10.71 1.00 2.13
N ILE A 325 -11.99 0.70 2.26
CA ILE A 325 -13.05 1.63 2.66
C ILE A 325 -13.61 1.20 4.00
N THR A 326 -14.03 2.16 4.81
CA THR A 326 -14.76 1.91 6.05
C THR A 326 -16.07 2.68 6.08
N GLY A 327 -17.10 2.10 6.69
CA GLY A 327 -18.43 2.70 6.74
C GLY A 327 -19.33 2.03 7.76
N LYS A 328 -20.53 2.58 7.94
CA LYS A 328 -21.57 1.89 8.73
C LYS A 328 -22.32 0.94 7.80
N SER A 329 -22.61 -0.25 8.30
CA SER A 329 -23.30 -1.31 7.56
C SER A 329 -24.48 -1.78 8.40
N ALA A 330 -25.64 -1.96 7.78
CA ALA A 330 -26.87 -2.49 8.36
C ALA A 330 -26.70 -3.96 8.80
N ARG A 331 -25.65 -4.62 8.32
CA ARG A 331 -25.24 -5.98 8.73
C ARG A 331 -24.53 -6.02 10.08
N GLU A 332 -24.04 -4.87 10.53
CA GLU A 332 -23.26 -4.77 11.76
C GLU A 332 -24.12 -4.36 12.95
N ILE A 333 -23.68 -4.75 14.15
CA ILE A 333 -24.30 -4.26 15.40
C ILE A 333 -24.16 -2.74 15.45
N SER A 334 -25.22 -2.06 15.90
CA SER A 334 -25.28 -0.60 15.98
C SER A 334 -24.04 0.00 16.62
N GLY A 335 -23.36 0.88 15.87
CA GLY A 335 -22.14 1.58 16.30
C GLY A 335 -20.83 1.00 15.76
N MET A 336 -20.80 -0.23 15.24
CA MET A 336 -19.60 -0.79 14.61
C MET A 336 -19.41 -0.29 13.17
N LYS A 337 -18.14 -0.19 12.76
CA LYS A 337 -17.76 0.11 11.38
C LYS A 337 -17.38 -1.19 10.67
N HIS A 338 -17.77 -1.30 9.41
CA HIS A 338 -17.34 -2.36 8.50
C HIS A 338 -16.16 -1.88 7.65
N ALA A 339 -15.30 -2.81 7.24
CA ALA A 339 -14.18 -2.56 6.33
C ALA A 339 -14.25 -3.51 5.12
N TRP A 340 -14.11 -2.97 3.91
CA TRP A 340 -14.12 -3.73 2.66
C TRP A 340 -13.27 -3.02 1.60
N ASN A 341 -13.29 -3.50 0.36
CA ASN A 341 -12.44 -2.97 -0.72
C ASN A 341 -13.22 -2.24 -1.82
N LEU A 342 -12.51 -1.33 -2.49
CA LEU A 342 -12.82 -0.82 -3.82
C LEU A 342 -11.70 -1.26 -4.75
N VAL A 343 -12.04 -1.84 -5.90
CA VAL A 343 -11.09 -2.28 -6.94
C VAL A 343 -11.36 -1.53 -8.24
N GLU A 344 -10.30 -1.12 -8.94
CA GLU A 344 -10.40 -0.44 -10.23
C GLU A 344 -10.27 -1.45 -11.38
N ILE A 345 -11.26 -1.45 -12.28
CA ILE A 345 -11.29 -2.26 -13.50
C ILE A 345 -11.72 -1.34 -14.64
N ASP A 346 -10.96 -1.31 -15.74
CA ASP A 346 -11.22 -0.44 -16.90
C ASP A 346 -11.36 1.06 -16.54
N GLY A 347 -10.67 1.52 -15.48
CA GLY A 347 -10.73 2.91 -15.00
C GLY A 347 -11.92 3.22 -14.09
N GLU A 348 -12.82 2.26 -13.88
CA GLU A 348 -14.00 2.41 -13.03
C GLU A 348 -13.83 1.63 -11.71
N TRP A 349 -14.45 2.12 -10.65
CA TRP A 349 -14.33 1.54 -9.31
C TRP A 349 -15.55 0.72 -8.91
N TYR A 350 -15.27 -0.46 -8.37
CA TYR A 350 -16.27 -1.44 -7.95
C TYR A 350 -16.04 -1.88 -6.50
N HIS A 351 -17.11 -2.07 -5.75
CA HIS A 351 -17.04 -2.56 -4.39
C HIS A 351 -16.85 -4.08 -4.36
N VAL A 352 -15.99 -4.54 -3.43
CA VAL A 352 -15.70 -5.95 -3.21
C VAL A 352 -15.62 -6.19 -1.70
N ASP A 353 -16.54 -6.99 -1.16
CA ASP A 353 -16.63 -7.29 0.27
C ASP A 353 -16.54 -8.81 0.49
N ALA A 354 -15.30 -9.29 0.64
CA ALA A 354 -15.03 -10.71 0.82
C ALA A 354 -15.55 -11.25 2.17
N THR A 355 -15.66 -10.40 3.19
CA THR A 355 -16.15 -10.83 4.49
C THR A 355 -17.62 -11.21 4.44
N SER A 356 -18.39 -10.54 3.60
CA SER A 356 -19.84 -10.76 3.55
C SER A 356 -20.25 -11.93 2.67
N ASP A 357 -19.40 -12.30 1.70
CA ASP A 357 -19.54 -13.53 0.89
C ASP A 357 -18.69 -14.69 1.40
N ARG A 358 -18.12 -14.57 2.61
CA ARG A 358 -17.35 -15.66 3.22
C ARG A 358 -18.18 -16.94 3.33
N VAL A 359 -17.51 -18.07 3.18
CA VAL A 359 -18.15 -19.39 3.27
C VAL A 359 -18.03 -19.90 4.70
N ASP A 360 -19.01 -19.58 5.55
CA ASP A 360 -19.08 -20.08 6.94
C ASP A 360 -19.62 -21.53 6.99
N HIS A 361 -18.87 -22.43 7.65
CA HIS A 361 -19.35 -23.70 8.21
C HIS A 361 -20.05 -24.75 7.32
N ASN A 362 -19.88 -24.74 5.99
CA ASN A 362 -20.15 -25.90 5.10
C ASN A 362 -19.40 -25.75 3.78
N HIS A 363 -19.19 -26.85 3.02
CA HIS A 363 -18.53 -26.89 1.70
C HIS A 363 -19.32 -26.16 0.58
N GLY A 364 -19.83 -24.96 0.85
CA GLY A 364 -20.54 -24.12 -0.12
C GLY A 364 -19.58 -23.39 -1.06
N GLU A 365 -20.15 -22.84 -2.13
CA GLU A 365 -19.44 -21.95 -3.04
C GLU A 365 -19.64 -20.48 -2.62
N THR A 366 -18.68 -19.62 -2.99
CA THR A 366 -18.78 -18.17 -2.84
C THR A 366 -20.03 -17.66 -3.59
N LYS A 367 -20.88 -16.89 -2.91
CA LYS A 367 -22.17 -16.43 -3.47
C LYS A 367 -22.09 -15.18 -4.34
N PHE A 368 -21.01 -14.40 -4.21
CA PHE A 368 -20.76 -13.17 -4.98
C PHE A 368 -21.85 -12.08 -4.81
N GLU A 369 -22.56 -12.05 -3.69
CA GLU A 369 -23.58 -11.03 -3.42
C GLU A 369 -22.96 -9.64 -3.23
N TYR A 370 -21.67 -9.57 -2.88
CA TYR A 370 -20.91 -8.34 -2.68
C TYR A 370 -19.63 -8.28 -3.53
N PHE A 371 -19.69 -8.88 -4.72
CA PHE A 371 -18.61 -8.86 -5.70
C PHE A 371 -18.94 -7.94 -6.87
N LEU A 372 -18.10 -6.92 -7.05
CA LEU A 372 -18.26 -5.87 -8.05
C LEU A 372 -19.59 -5.13 -7.92
N THR A 373 -19.99 -4.77 -6.70
CA THR A 373 -21.20 -3.99 -6.44
C THR A 373 -20.98 -2.50 -6.71
N HIS A 374 -22.07 -1.78 -6.95
CA HIS A 374 -22.12 -0.32 -7.01
C HIS A 374 -22.65 0.27 -5.68
N ASP A 375 -22.41 1.55 -5.40
CA ASP A 375 -22.88 2.23 -4.18
C ASP A 375 -24.40 2.05 -3.98
N ASP A 376 -25.15 2.21 -5.05
CA ASP A 376 -26.58 1.92 -5.19
C ASP A 376 -27.05 0.52 -4.78
N ASP A 377 -26.17 -0.47 -4.66
CA ASP A 377 -26.50 -1.87 -4.33
C ASP A 377 -26.48 -2.15 -2.82
N PHE A 378 -25.91 -1.23 -2.03
CA PHE A 378 -25.86 -1.34 -0.58
C PHE A 378 -27.22 -1.07 0.06
N HIS A 379 -27.42 -1.56 1.29
CA HIS A 379 -28.66 -1.30 2.01
C HIS A 379 -28.85 0.22 2.21
N PRO A 380 -30.07 0.78 2.14
CA PRO A 380 -30.29 2.23 2.33
C PRO A 380 -29.78 2.80 3.67
N ASP A 381 -29.66 1.96 4.69
CA ASP A 381 -29.11 2.33 6.00
C ASP A 381 -27.57 2.30 6.06
N ASP A 382 -26.91 1.77 5.02
CA ASP A 382 -25.46 1.76 4.91
C ASP A 382 -24.96 3.18 4.66
N LYS A 383 -23.93 3.58 5.42
CA LYS A 383 -23.28 4.89 5.25
C LYS A 383 -21.88 4.67 4.75
N LEU A 384 -21.75 4.73 3.43
CA LEU A 384 -20.49 4.61 2.72
C LEU A 384 -19.72 5.93 2.82
N LYS A 385 -18.44 5.86 3.17
CA LYS A 385 -17.51 7.00 3.00
C LYS A 385 -16.65 6.71 1.77
N SER A 386 -17.19 6.92 0.57
CA SER A 386 -16.42 6.78 -0.66
C SER A 386 -16.20 8.14 -1.30
N GLU A 387 -14.93 8.52 -1.46
CA GLU A 387 -14.50 9.77 -2.12
C GLU A 387 -14.14 9.51 -3.60
N VAL A 388 -14.74 8.49 -4.23
CA VAL A 388 -14.40 8.09 -5.59
C VAL A 388 -15.55 8.37 -6.52
N GLU A 389 -15.33 9.21 -7.53
CA GLU A 389 -16.37 9.71 -8.43
C GLU A 389 -16.71 8.75 -9.58
N ASN A 390 -15.71 8.02 -10.14
CA ASN A 390 -15.92 7.15 -11.30
C ASN A 390 -16.34 5.72 -10.93
N LYS A 391 -17.60 5.54 -10.54
CA LYS A 391 -18.17 4.23 -10.16
C LYS A 391 -18.63 3.45 -11.38
N GLY A 392 -18.27 2.16 -11.43
CA GLY A 392 -18.51 1.36 -12.62
C GLY A 392 -19.89 0.70 -12.69
N GLN A 393 -20.45 0.63 -13.89
CA GLN A 393 -21.74 -0.01 -14.17
C GLN A 393 -21.62 -1.30 -14.98
N ARG A 394 -20.53 -1.45 -15.73
CA ARG A 394 -20.36 -2.53 -16.70
C ARG A 394 -20.26 -3.90 -16.04
N PHE A 395 -19.47 -4.01 -14.98
CA PHE A 395 -19.28 -5.26 -14.23
C PHE A 395 -20.15 -5.34 -12.97
N ARG A 396 -21.11 -4.42 -12.82
CA ARG A 396 -21.96 -4.33 -11.63
C ARG A 396 -22.71 -5.64 -11.41
N ASN A 397 -22.43 -6.32 -10.29
CA ASN A 397 -23.00 -7.62 -9.91
C ASN A 397 -22.83 -8.70 -10.98
N LEU A 398 -21.69 -8.70 -11.69
CA LEU A 398 -21.42 -9.58 -12.84
C LEU A 398 -21.71 -11.08 -12.59
N LYS A 399 -21.55 -11.54 -11.34
CA LYS A 399 -21.74 -12.95 -10.97
C LYS A 399 -23.15 -13.30 -10.49
N LEU A 400 -24.04 -12.32 -10.38
CA LEU A 400 -25.44 -12.55 -9.98
C LEU A 400 -26.31 -12.81 -11.22
N GLU A 401 -26.93 -13.99 -11.26
CA GLU A 401 -27.87 -14.33 -12.32
C GLU A 401 -29.12 -13.44 -12.27
N ASN A 402 -29.61 -13.06 -13.45
CA ASN A 402 -30.84 -12.28 -13.63
C ASN A 402 -30.83 -10.91 -12.95
N PHE A 403 -29.64 -10.37 -12.63
CA PHE A 403 -29.51 -9.00 -12.16
C PHE A 403 -29.73 -8.00 -13.28
N VAL A 404 -30.55 -6.98 -12.98
CA VAL A 404 -30.82 -5.84 -13.89
C VAL A 404 -30.62 -4.53 -13.13
N LYS A 405 -29.88 -3.61 -13.75
CA LYS A 405 -29.60 -2.26 -13.20
C LYS A 405 -30.37 -1.13 -13.91
N ASP A 406 -30.87 -1.38 -15.11
CA ASP A 406 -31.53 -0.38 -15.95
C ASP A 406 -32.54 -1.03 -16.92
N GLU A 407 -33.22 -0.21 -17.72
CA GLU A 407 -34.22 -0.66 -18.70
C GLU A 407 -33.64 -1.55 -19.80
N ASP A 408 -32.43 -1.24 -20.28
CA ASP A 408 -31.76 -2.03 -21.32
C ASP A 408 -31.47 -3.46 -20.82
N ASP A 409 -31.04 -3.58 -19.56
CA ASP A 409 -30.83 -4.86 -18.90
C ASP A 409 -32.14 -5.65 -18.75
N ILE A 410 -33.25 -4.98 -18.44
CA ILE A 410 -34.58 -5.61 -18.33
C ILE A 410 -35.02 -6.16 -19.69
N ARG A 411 -34.95 -5.33 -20.74
CA ARG A 411 -35.32 -5.72 -22.12
C ARG A 411 -34.50 -6.91 -22.59
N ALA A 412 -33.17 -6.84 -22.42
CA ALA A 412 -32.28 -7.92 -22.78
C ALA A 412 -32.54 -9.19 -21.96
N LEU A 413 -32.79 -9.09 -20.64
CA LEU A 413 -33.09 -10.26 -19.81
C LEU A 413 -34.39 -10.95 -20.24
N ALA A 414 -35.43 -10.17 -20.56
CA ALA A 414 -36.69 -10.71 -21.07
C ALA A 414 -36.42 -11.52 -22.35
N ASP A 415 -35.72 -10.94 -23.32
CA ASP A 415 -35.34 -11.60 -24.57
C ASP A 415 -34.44 -12.83 -24.36
N ILE A 416 -33.50 -12.79 -23.42
CA ILE A 416 -32.63 -13.93 -23.07
C ILE A 416 -33.42 -15.12 -22.56
N LYS A 417 -34.41 -14.87 -21.71
CA LYS A 417 -35.14 -15.91 -21.00
C LYS A 417 -36.21 -16.58 -21.84
N ILE A 418 -36.65 -15.94 -22.91
CA ILE A 418 -37.69 -16.46 -23.82
C ILE A 418 -37.18 -16.71 -25.23
N GLY A 419 -35.99 -16.23 -25.58
CA GLY A 419 -35.46 -16.19 -26.95
C GLY A 419 -35.09 -17.53 -27.58
N GLU A 420 -35.41 -18.64 -26.93
CA GLU A 420 -35.36 -20.00 -27.52
C GLU A 420 -36.53 -20.87 -27.07
N LEU A 421 -37.46 -20.31 -26.29
CA LEU A 421 -38.60 -21.04 -25.80
C LEU A 421 -39.71 -21.04 -26.86
N GLU A 422 -40.27 -22.22 -27.13
CA GLU A 422 -41.46 -22.36 -27.98
C GLU A 422 -42.76 -22.06 -27.21
N LYS A 423 -42.66 -21.85 -25.90
CA LYS A 423 -43.79 -21.58 -25.01
C LYS A 423 -43.44 -20.54 -23.96
N ILE A 424 -44.43 -19.74 -23.57
CA ILE A 424 -44.30 -18.78 -22.47
C ILE A 424 -43.98 -19.54 -21.17
N PRO A 425 -42.92 -19.16 -20.42
CA PRO A 425 -42.57 -19.82 -19.16
C PRO A 425 -43.66 -19.59 -18.10
N SER A 426 -43.70 -20.41 -17.06
CA SER A 426 -44.65 -20.19 -15.94
C SER A 426 -44.27 -19.00 -15.06
N LYS A 427 -42.97 -18.74 -14.92
CA LYS A 427 -42.43 -17.64 -14.13
C LYS A 427 -41.06 -17.18 -14.63
N LEU A 428 -40.68 -15.97 -14.22
CA LEU A 428 -39.36 -15.40 -14.38
C LEU A 428 -38.89 -14.77 -13.07
N GLU A 429 -37.66 -15.09 -12.65
CA GLU A 429 -37.03 -14.51 -11.46
C GLU A 429 -36.05 -13.41 -11.90
N ILE A 430 -36.24 -12.21 -11.38
CA ILE A 430 -35.40 -11.03 -11.69
C ILE A 430 -34.86 -10.48 -10.38
N LEU A 431 -33.56 -10.20 -10.36
CA LEU A 431 -32.89 -9.54 -9.25
C LEU A 431 -32.77 -8.05 -9.57
N SER A 432 -33.46 -7.21 -8.81
CA SER A 432 -33.53 -5.78 -9.11
C SER A 432 -33.82 -4.95 -7.87
N ARG A 433 -33.51 -3.66 -7.94
CA ARG A 433 -33.94 -2.68 -6.95
C ARG A 433 -35.43 -2.34 -7.12
N LYS A 434 -36.05 -1.91 -6.02
CA LYS A 434 -37.49 -1.62 -5.95
C LYS A 434 -37.93 -0.52 -6.92
N ASP A 435 -37.09 0.46 -7.20
CA ASP A 435 -37.37 1.57 -8.13
C ASP A 435 -37.57 1.08 -9.58
N LEU A 436 -37.04 -0.09 -9.94
CA LEU A 436 -37.18 -0.66 -11.28
C LEU A 436 -38.44 -1.51 -11.47
N TYR A 437 -39.15 -1.89 -10.41
CA TYR A 437 -40.25 -2.86 -10.51
C TYR A 437 -41.36 -2.42 -11.46
N LYS A 438 -41.71 -1.13 -11.45
CA LYS A 438 -42.72 -0.60 -12.38
C LYS A 438 -42.26 -0.75 -13.83
N LYS A 439 -41.01 -0.38 -14.12
CA LYS A 439 -40.43 -0.48 -15.45
C LYS A 439 -40.30 -1.93 -15.91
N ILE A 440 -39.98 -2.85 -14.98
CA ILE A 440 -39.97 -4.29 -15.27
C ILE A 440 -41.35 -4.74 -15.74
N ASN A 441 -42.42 -4.37 -15.04
CA ASN A 441 -43.78 -4.73 -15.45
C ASN A 441 -44.11 -4.18 -16.86
N GLU A 442 -43.83 -2.89 -17.09
CA GLU A 442 -44.05 -2.24 -18.39
C GLU A 442 -43.32 -3.00 -19.52
N VAL A 443 -42.04 -3.32 -19.34
CA VAL A 443 -41.24 -4.03 -20.36
C VAL A 443 -41.71 -5.47 -20.57
N LEU A 444 -42.05 -6.20 -19.49
CA LEU A 444 -42.55 -7.57 -19.62
C LEU A 444 -43.89 -7.60 -20.38
N GLU A 445 -44.81 -6.68 -20.08
CA GLU A 445 -46.07 -6.53 -20.80
C GLU A 445 -45.86 -6.14 -22.27
N GLU A 446 -44.99 -5.18 -22.56
CA GLU A 446 -44.60 -4.81 -23.94
C GLU A 446 -44.04 -6.01 -24.71
N LYS A 447 -43.23 -6.84 -24.05
CA LYS A 447 -42.70 -8.09 -24.60
C LYS A 447 -43.73 -9.23 -24.57
N GLY A 448 -45.01 -8.97 -24.34
CA GLY A 448 -46.10 -9.95 -24.38
C GLY A 448 -46.03 -11.02 -23.28
N LEU A 449 -45.39 -10.72 -22.16
CA LEU A 449 -45.32 -11.53 -20.96
C LEU A 449 -46.27 -10.95 -19.91
N GLU A 450 -47.57 -11.14 -20.13
CA GLU A 450 -48.63 -10.64 -19.24
C GLU A 450 -48.53 -11.26 -17.84
N ILE A 451 -48.31 -10.41 -16.83
CA ILE A 451 -48.18 -10.82 -15.43
C ILE A 451 -49.54 -11.27 -14.89
N SER A 452 -49.56 -12.35 -14.11
CA SER A 452 -50.78 -12.91 -13.51
C SER A 452 -51.38 -12.05 -12.40
N ASP A 453 -52.65 -12.30 -12.07
CA ASP A 453 -53.39 -11.50 -11.07
C ASP A 453 -52.87 -11.74 -9.64
N ASP A 454 -52.21 -12.89 -9.38
CA ASP A 454 -51.44 -13.13 -8.15
C ASP A 454 -50.10 -12.38 -8.12
N GLY A 455 -49.75 -11.70 -9.22
CA GLY A 455 -48.75 -10.65 -9.28
C GLY A 455 -47.31 -11.14 -9.24
N ALA A 456 -46.46 -10.31 -8.62
CA ALA A 456 -45.03 -10.55 -8.47
C ALA A 456 -44.69 -10.80 -6.99
N ASP A 457 -44.05 -11.93 -6.72
CA ASP A 457 -43.65 -12.34 -5.37
C ASP A 457 -42.25 -11.81 -5.04
N VAL A 458 -42.16 -10.84 -4.12
CA VAL A 458 -40.87 -10.31 -3.65
C VAL A 458 -40.33 -11.21 -2.53
N ASN A 459 -39.19 -11.87 -2.77
CA ASN A 459 -38.51 -12.61 -1.72
C ASN A 459 -37.78 -11.64 -0.79
N LYS A 460 -38.33 -11.43 0.42
CA LYS A 460 -37.79 -10.49 1.40
C LYS A 460 -36.55 -11.02 2.15
N TYR A 461 -36.31 -12.33 2.13
CA TYR A 461 -35.27 -12.98 2.93
C TYR A 461 -33.94 -13.13 2.17
N LEU A 462 -34.00 -13.30 0.85
CA LEU A 462 -32.80 -13.36 0.02
C LEU A 462 -32.28 -11.94 -0.28
N TYR A 463 -30.97 -11.73 -0.10
CA TYR A 463 -30.31 -10.42 -0.28
C TYR A 463 -30.80 -9.34 0.69
N SER A 464 -31.17 -9.73 1.92
CA SER A 464 -31.81 -8.86 2.93
C SER A 464 -31.01 -7.59 3.29
N TYR A 465 -29.70 -7.60 3.06
CA TYR A 465 -28.78 -6.49 3.38
C TYR A 465 -28.22 -5.78 2.14
N THR A 466 -28.90 -5.90 1.01
CA THR A 466 -28.62 -5.13 -0.22
C THR A 466 -29.81 -4.19 -0.51
N SER A 467 -29.72 -3.34 -1.53
CA SER A 467 -30.88 -2.56 -2.02
C SER A 467 -31.79 -3.34 -2.97
N PHE A 468 -31.30 -4.46 -3.54
CA PHE A 468 -32.03 -5.25 -4.51
C PHE A 468 -32.67 -6.49 -3.88
N ARG A 469 -33.75 -7.01 -4.48
CA ARG A 469 -34.40 -8.26 -4.06
C ARG A 469 -34.69 -9.13 -5.26
N LYS A 470 -34.79 -10.43 -4.99
CA LYS A 470 -35.28 -11.38 -5.99
C LYS A 470 -36.79 -11.28 -6.07
N VAL A 471 -37.30 -10.98 -7.25
CA VAL A 471 -38.74 -10.89 -7.54
C VAL A 471 -39.11 -11.98 -8.51
N THR A 472 -40.16 -12.73 -8.21
CA THR A 472 -40.70 -13.78 -9.08
C THR A 472 -41.96 -13.28 -9.77
N TYR A 473 -41.90 -13.09 -11.08
CA TYR A 473 -43.03 -12.73 -11.93
C TYR A 473 -43.66 -14.00 -12.49
N LYS A 474 -44.96 -14.18 -12.28
CA LYS A 474 -45.74 -15.28 -12.86
C LYS A 474 -46.55 -14.77 -14.05
N PHE A 475 -46.78 -15.63 -15.04
CA PHE A 475 -47.41 -15.21 -16.30
C PHE A 475 -48.77 -15.86 -16.53
N LYS A 476 -49.76 -15.07 -16.99
CA LYS A 476 -51.15 -15.53 -17.25
C LYS A 476 -51.20 -16.64 -18.30
N LYS A 477 -50.43 -16.46 -19.37
CA LYS A 477 -50.43 -17.29 -20.58
C LYS A 477 -49.34 -18.37 -20.54
N ALA A 478 -48.98 -18.85 -19.36
CA ALA A 478 -47.98 -19.90 -19.20
C ALA A 478 -48.29 -21.12 -20.08
N GLY A 479 -47.32 -21.55 -20.89
CA GLY A 479 -47.47 -22.68 -21.82
C GLY A 479 -48.07 -22.33 -23.18
N GLU A 480 -48.57 -21.10 -23.39
CA GLU A 480 -49.01 -20.63 -24.71
C GLU A 480 -47.84 -20.64 -25.70
N LYS A 481 -48.11 -21.03 -26.95
CA LYS A 481 -47.08 -21.14 -27.98
C LYS A 481 -46.55 -19.77 -28.38
N ILE A 482 -45.23 -19.69 -28.52
CA ILE A 482 -44.54 -18.54 -29.11
C ILE A 482 -44.31 -18.87 -30.58
N ASP A 483 -44.64 -17.94 -31.48
CA ASP A 483 -44.25 -18.06 -32.89
C ASP A 483 -42.74 -17.84 -33.02
N VAL A 484 -42.02 -18.87 -33.47
CA VAL A 484 -40.55 -18.88 -33.52
C VAL A 484 -40.08 -18.98 -34.96
N LYS A 485 -39.36 -17.95 -35.42
CA LYS A 485 -38.73 -17.90 -36.74
C LYS A 485 -37.30 -18.42 -36.64
N THR A 486 -36.94 -19.35 -37.52
CA THR A 486 -35.55 -19.83 -37.61
C THR A 486 -34.74 -18.92 -38.53
N VAL A 487 -33.57 -18.48 -38.07
CA VAL A 487 -32.67 -17.58 -38.80
C VAL A 487 -31.28 -18.16 -38.79
N ASP A 488 -30.66 -18.26 -39.96
CA ASP A 488 -29.24 -18.64 -40.05
C ASP A 488 -28.35 -17.43 -39.76
N ALA A 489 -27.33 -17.64 -38.92
CA ALA A 489 -26.31 -16.67 -38.60
C ALA A 489 -24.95 -17.23 -39.02
N ASN A 490 -24.24 -16.51 -39.88
CA ASN A 490 -22.86 -16.82 -40.23
C ASN A 490 -21.91 -16.00 -39.38
N ILE A 491 -20.99 -16.67 -38.70
CA ILE A 491 -20.00 -16.05 -37.81
C ILE A 491 -18.64 -16.08 -38.50
N GLU A 492 -17.97 -14.94 -38.53
CA GLU A 492 -16.61 -14.81 -39.07
C GLU A 492 -15.78 -13.86 -38.21
N LYS A 493 -14.45 -13.98 -38.30
CA LYS A 493 -13.55 -13.01 -37.68
C LYS A 493 -13.69 -11.66 -38.42
N PHE A 494 -13.74 -10.57 -37.67
CA PHE A 494 -13.78 -9.23 -38.24
C PHE A 494 -12.38 -8.62 -38.26
N ASP A 495 -11.77 -8.49 -39.45
CA ASP A 495 -10.37 -8.03 -39.61
C ASP A 495 -10.24 -6.52 -39.95
N ALA A 496 -11.24 -5.69 -39.69
CA ALA A 496 -11.14 -4.25 -39.94
C ALA A 496 -10.37 -3.54 -38.81
N SER A 497 -9.04 -3.50 -38.90
CA SER A 497 -8.12 -2.74 -38.03
C SER A 497 -8.17 -3.01 -36.50
N ALA A 498 -9.16 -3.73 -35.97
CA ALA A 498 -9.31 -4.14 -34.58
C ALA A 498 -9.25 -5.69 -34.49
N ASN A 499 -8.24 -6.23 -33.82
CA ASN A 499 -7.95 -7.67 -33.88
C ASN A 499 -8.88 -8.56 -33.04
N TYR A 500 -9.72 -7.99 -32.17
CA TYR A 500 -10.56 -8.71 -31.21
C TYR A 500 -12.05 -8.48 -31.49
N ALA A 501 -12.50 -8.83 -32.69
CA ALA A 501 -13.90 -8.69 -33.06
C ALA A 501 -14.42 -9.87 -33.89
N ILE A 502 -15.71 -10.16 -33.69
CA ILE A 502 -16.47 -11.16 -34.43
C ILE A 502 -17.57 -10.46 -35.23
N LYS A 503 -17.75 -10.81 -36.49
CA LYS A 503 -18.88 -10.39 -37.30
C LYS A 503 -19.92 -11.50 -37.36
N VAL A 504 -21.15 -11.16 -37.03
CA VAL A 504 -22.32 -12.05 -37.11
C VAL A 504 -23.22 -11.50 -38.22
N SER A 505 -23.40 -12.26 -39.30
CA SER A 505 -24.22 -11.86 -40.44
C SER A 505 -25.48 -12.73 -40.53
N PHE A 506 -26.63 -12.10 -40.75
CA PHE A 506 -27.92 -12.76 -40.90
C PHE A 506 -28.37 -12.74 -42.37
N GLY A 507 -29.26 -13.69 -42.74
CA GLY A 507 -29.88 -13.73 -44.06
C GLY A 507 -30.72 -12.49 -44.43
N SER A 508 -31.18 -12.41 -45.68
CA SER A 508 -31.92 -11.25 -46.24
C SER A 508 -33.24 -10.94 -45.54
N ASP A 509 -33.83 -11.91 -44.84
CA ASP A 509 -35.18 -11.81 -44.27
C ASP A 509 -35.18 -11.34 -42.79
N TYR A 510 -34.06 -10.74 -42.35
CA TYR A 510 -33.86 -10.35 -40.96
C TYR A 510 -34.07 -8.84 -40.73
N ASN A 511 -35.15 -8.47 -40.04
CA ASN A 511 -35.40 -7.11 -39.56
C ASN A 511 -35.66 -7.15 -38.04
N LEU A 512 -34.59 -7.14 -37.25
CA LEU A 512 -34.68 -7.17 -35.79
C LEU A 512 -34.38 -5.82 -35.15
N GLU A 513 -34.94 -5.63 -33.95
CA GLU A 513 -34.61 -4.53 -33.04
C GLU A 513 -33.09 -4.48 -32.80
N LYS A 514 -32.59 -3.30 -32.43
CA LYS A 514 -31.18 -3.06 -32.16
C LYS A 514 -30.69 -3.97 -31.01
N LEU A 515 -29.90 -5.00 -31.35
CA LEU A 515 -29.34 -5.93 -30.37
C LEU A 515 -28.22 -5.27 -29.55
N THR A 516 -28.19 -5.60 -28.27
CA THR A 516 -27.17 -5.19 -27.28
C THR A 516 -26.20 -6.35 -26.98
N PRO A 517 -25.04 -6.11 -26.33
CA PRO A 517 -24.09 -7.17 -25.96
C PRO A 517 -24.72 -8.38 -25.26
N LYS A 518 -25.74 -8.16 -24.42
CA LYS A 518 -26.39 -9.21 -23.63
C LYS A 518 -27.15 -10.25 -24.47
N HIS A 519 -27.56 -9.93 -25.69
CA HIS A 519 -28.27 -10.87 -26.56
C HIS A 519 -27.35 -11.97 -27.11
N PHE A 520 -26.04 -11.76 -27.07
CA PHE A 520 -25.04 -12.69 -27.59
C PHE A 520 -24.36 -13.41 -26.42
N VAL A 521 -24.54 -14.73 -26.35
CA VAL A 521 -23.91 -15.54 -25.30
C VAL A 521 -22.57 -16.04 -25.82
N VAL A 522 -21.48 -15.52 -25.27
CA VAL A 522 -20.11 -15.83 -25.70
C VAL A 522 -19.34 -16.52 -24.57
N LYS A 523 -18.52 -17.52 -24.92
CA LYS A 523 -17.54 -18.16 -24.04
C LYS A 523 -16.12 -17.69 -24.34
N ASN A 524 -15.29 -17.70 -23.30
CA ASN A 524 -13.86 -17.37 -23.30
C ASN A 524 -13.50 -15.90 -23.57
N ALA A 525 -14.50 -15.02 -23.69
CA ALA A 525 -14.36 -13.57 -23.76
C ALA A 525 -15.66 -12.87 -23.34
N MET A 526 -15.60 -11.57 -23.07
CA MET A 526 -16.75 -10.70 -22.90
C MET A 526 -16.96 -9.82 -24.13
N ILE A 527 -18.19 -9.36 -24.35
CA ILE A 527 -18.51 -8.38 -25.38
C ILE A 527 -18.44 -6.98 -24.77
N LYS A 528 -17.56 -6.15 -25.29
CA LYS A 528 -17.41 -4.73 -24.94
C LYS A 528 -18.49 -3.88 -25.57
N LYS A 529 -18.71 -4.07 -26.87
CA LYS A 529 -19.62 -3.25 -27.66
C LYS A 529 -20.17 -4.06 -28.83
N VAL A 530 -21.40 -3.74 -29.21
CA VAL A 530 -22.05 -4.24 -30.42
C VAL A 530 -22.29 -3.08 -31.38
N GLU A 531 -21.91 -3.25 -32.64
CA GLU A 531 -22.16 -2.29 -33.72
C GLU A 531 -22.98 -2.94 -34.83
N GLN A 532 -24.09 -2.32 -35.22
CA GLN A 532 -24.93 -2.82 -36.29
C GLN A 532 -24.50 -2.25 -37.64
N ASN A 533 -24.35 -3.11 -38.65
CA ASN A 533 -24.08 -2.75 -40.03
C ASN A 533 -25.01 -3.56 -40.96
N LYS A 534 -26.09 -2.92 -41.43
CA LYS A 534 -27.15 -3.55 -42.24
C LYS A 534 -27.68 -4.82 -41.54
N ASN A 535 -27.56 -5.98 -42.18
CA ASN A 535 -27.98 -7.30 -41.64
C ASN A 535 -26.86 -8.00 -40.85
N SER A 536 -25.86 -7.27 -40.37
CA SER A 536 -24.75 -7.83 -39.60
C SER A 536 -24.48 -7.04 -38.32
N TYR A 537 -23.85 -7.69 -37.36
CA TYR A 537 -23.41 -7.12 -36.10
C TYR A 537 -21.93 -7.42 -35.88
N ILE A 538 -21.18 -6.40 -35.48
CA ILE A 538 -19.80 -6.51 -35.06
C ILE A 538 -19.77 -6.55 -33.54
N LEU A 539 -19.27 -7.65 -32.99
CA LEU A 539 -19.08 -7.87 -31.57
C LEU A 539 -17.62 -7.58 -31.24
N HIS A 540 -17.36 -6.46 -30.58
CA HIS A 540 -16.03 -6.11 -30.07
C HIS A 540 -15.80 -6.81 -28.74
N LEU A 541 -14.72 -7.57 -28.64
CA LEU A 541 -14.43 -8.45 -27.51
C LEU A 541 -13.34 -7.87 -26.59
N ASP A 542 -13.45 -8.19 -25.30
CA ASP A 542 -12.42 -7.96 -24.29
C ASP A 542 -12.54 -8.95 -23.12
N HIS A 543 -11.76 -8.75 -22.06
CA HIS A 543 -11.75 -9.61 -20.85
C HIS A 543 -11.76 -11.10 -21.21
N PHE A 544 -10.85 -11.50 -22.11
CA PHE A 544 -10.63 -12.89 -22.48
C PHE A 544 -10.27 -13.72 -21.23
N ASP A 545 -10.55 -15.02 -21.26
CA ASP A 545 -10.26 -15.90 -20.12
C ASP A 545 -8.76 -16.20 -19.94
N SER A 546 -7.93 -15.95 -20.97
CA SER A 546 -6.48 -16.11 -20.94
C SER A 546 -5.80 -15.29 -22.03
N PHE A 547 -4.48 -15.17 -21.92
CA PHE A 547 -3.61 -14.67 -23.01
C PHE A 547 -3.15 -15.83 -23.90
N GLY A 548 -2.64 -15.53 -25.10
CA GLY A 548 -2.22 -16.50 -26.10
C GLY A 548 -3.36 -16.95 -27.01
N ASN A 549 -3.35 -18.21 -27.44
CA ASN A 549 -4.38 -18.74 -28.33
C ASN A 549 -5.68 -19.01 -27.56
N VAL A 550 -6.74 -18.27 -27.88
CA VAL A 550 -8.06 -18.40 -27.27
C VAL A 550 -9.10 -18.69 -28.35
N ASN A 551 -9.86 -19.76 -28.16
CA ASN A 551 -11.02 -20.04 -29.00
C ASN A 551 -12.26 -19.39 -28.38
N VAL A 552 -12.77 -18.34 -29.00
CA VAL A 552 -14.00 -17.67 -28.58
C VAL A 552 -15.18 -18.34 -29.26
N LYS A 553 -16.18 -18.76 -28.49
CA LYS A 553 -17.37 -19.44 -29.01
C LYS A 553 -18.62 -18.60 -28.78
N LEU A 554 -19.34 -18.27 -29.86
CA LEU A 554 -20.71 -17.77 -29.77
C LEU A 554 -21.65 -18.96 -29.55
N GLU A 555 -22.18 -19.09 -28.35
CA GLU A 555 -23.02 -20.24 -27.97
C GLU A 555 -24.45 -20.09 -28.45
N SER A 556 -25.01 -18.89 -28.36
CA SER A 556 -26.37 -18.59 -28.76
C SER A 556 -26.57 -17.09 -28.96
N ILE A 557 -27.61 -16.76 -29.73
CA ILE A 557 -28.16 -15.41 -29.82
C ILE A 557 -29.59 -15.54 -29.29
N LYS A 558 -29.94 -14.80 -28.24
CA LYS A 558 -31.24 -14.94 -27.59
C LYS A 558 -32.11 -13.73 -27.88
N VAL A 559 -33.18 -13.93 -28.65
CA VAL A 559 -34.17 -12.89 -28.95
C VAL A 559 -35.55 -13.53 -29.01
N LYS A 560 -36.56 -12.92 -28.37
CA LYS A 560 -37.93 -13.47 -28.37
C LYS A 560 -38.42 -13.76 -29.79
N GLY A 561 -38.91 -14.97 -30.01
CA GLY A 561 -39.54 -15.37 -31.29
C GLY A 561 -38.54 -15.69 -32.40
N TYR A 562 -37.25 -15.82 -32.09
CA TYR A 562 -36.23 -16.24 -33.04
C TYR A 562 -35.47 -17.44 -32.52
N LYS A 563 -35.06 -18.33 -33.42
CA LYS A 563 -34.11 -19.39 -33.17
C LYS A 563 -32.97 -19.26 -34.15
N PHE A 564 -31.75 -19.12 -33.65
CA PHE A 564 -30.58 -18.88 -34.49
C PHE A 564 -29.79 -20.16 -34.72
N ASN A 565 -29.62 -20.53 -35.99
CA ASN A 565 -28.68 -21.58 -36.37
C ASN A 565 -27.31 -20.92 -36.58
N LEU A 566 -26.35 -21.24 -35.71
CA LEU A 566 -25.03 -20.62 -35.74
C LEU A 566 -24.06 -21.43 -36.59
N ASN A 567 -23.60 -20.85 -37.70
CA ASN A 567 -22.58 -21.42 -38.58
C ASN A 567 -21.20 -20.82 -38.26
N ASN A 568 -20.16 -21.66 -38.13
CA ASN A 568 -18.79 -21.25 -37.78
C ASN A 568 -18.67 -20.52 -36.44
N ASN A 569 -19.38 -21.00 -35.41
CA ASN A 569 -19.56 -20.29 -34.15
C ASN A 569 -18.36 -20.29 -33.19
N GLU A 570 -17.18 -20.74 -33.64
CA GLU A 570 -15.93 -20.74 -32.86
C GLU A 570 -14.83 -20.06 -33.67
N ILE A 571 -14.28 -18.96 -33.13
CA ILE A 571 -13.28 -18.13 -33.77
C ILE A 571 -12.03 -18.08 -32.89
N LYS A 572 -10.87 -18.36 -33.48
CA LYS A 572 -9.58 -18.34 -32.78
C LYS A 572 -8.96 -16.94 -32.81
N PHE A 573 -8.54 -16.47 -31.64
CA PHE A 573 -7.79 -15.23 -31.45
C PHE A 573 -6.43 -15.52 -30.82
N GLU A 574 -5.42 -14.75 -31.21
CA GLU A 574 -4.14 -14.69 -30.51
C GLU A 574 -4.16 -13.43 -29.62
N VAL A 575 -4.50 -13.61 -28.35
CA VAL A 575 -4.69 -12.53 -27.37
C VAL A 575 -3.36 -12.11 -26.78
N LYS A 576 -2.94 -10.87 -27.04
CA LYS A 576 -1.64 -10.33 -26.66
C LYS A 576 -1.78 -9.35 -25.49
N ARG A 577 -0.90 -9.50 -24.50
CA ARG A 577 -0.69 -8.54 -23.41
C ARG A 577 0.44 -7.59 -23.80
N GLY A 578 0.27 -6.30 -23.52
CA GLY A 578 1.33 -5.31 -23.69
C GLY A 578 2.53 -5.62 -22.80
N GLN A 579 3.67 -4.99 -23.12
CA GLN A 579 4.89 -5.13 -22.34
C GLN A 579 5.41 -3.75 -21.91
N THR A 580 5.41 -3.51 -20.59
CA THR A 580 5.98 -2.28 -20.01
C THR A 580 7.52 -2.27 -19.98
N SER A 581 8.19 -3.32 -20.48
CA SER A 581 9.49 -3.76 -19.97
C SER A 581 10.61 -2.71 -20.05
N ASP A 582 11.38 -2.68 -18.95
CA ASP A 582 12.59 -1.89 -18.66
C ASP A 582 12.48 -0.39 -18.42
N VAL A 583 11.28 0.21 -18.44
CA VAL A 583 11.12 1.62 -18.06
C VAL A 583 11.72 1.87 -16.67
N LYS A 584 12.53 2.91 -16.56
CA LYS A 584 13.11 3.38 -15.29
C LYS A 584 12.64 4.80 -15.02
N LEU A 585 12.44 5.08 -13.74
CA LEU A 585 12.15 6.42 -13.24
C LEU A 585 13.33 6.85 -12.38
N GLU A 586 13.77 8.09 -12.58
CA GLU A 586 14.79 8.74 -11.76
C GLU A 586 14.26 10.10 -11.31
N ALA A 587 14.20 10.32 -10.01
CA ALA A 587 13.89 11.61 -9.42
C ALA A 587 15.02 12.61 -9.73
N ILE A 588 14.64 13.78 -10.23
CA ILE A 588 15.58 14.85 -10.61
C ILE A 588 15.33 16.15 -9.81
N SER A 589 14.19 16.24 -9.12
CA SER A 589 13.84 17.37 -8.26
C SER A 589 12.97 16.92 -7.09
N ASP A 590 12.45 17.87 -6.34
CA ASP A 590 11.44 17.70 -5.28
C ASP A 590 10.04 17.35 -5.80
N LYS A 591 9.81 17.45 -7.12
CA LYS A 591 8.50 17.21 -7.76
C LYS A 591 8.59 16.65 -9.19
N SER A 592 9.77 16.21 -9.61
CA SER A 592 10.00 15.80 -11.00
C SER A 592 10.78 14.50 -11.09
N VAL A 593 10.36 13.66 -12.04
CA VAL A 593 11.06 12.42 -12.42
C VAL A 593 11.31 12.38 -13.92
N LYS A 594 12.42 11.79 -14.30
CA LYS A 594 12.79 11.49 -15.68
C LYS A 594 12.52 10.02 -15.97
N PHE A 595 11.86 9.77 -17.09
CA PHE A 595 11.65 8.44 -17.63
C PHE A 595 12.78 8.08 -18.59
N THR A 596 13.35 6.89 -18.45
CA THR A 596 14.33 6.33 -19.39
C THR A 596 13.95 4.90 -19.78
N ASN A 597 14.48 4.41 -20.89
CA ASN A 597 14.11 3.12 -21.50
C ASN A 597 12.63 3.06 -21.92
N VAL A 598 12.14 4.11 -22.58
CA VAL A 598 10.76 4.25 -23.06
C VAL A 598 10.69 3.81 -24.52
N LYS A 599 9.98 2.70 -24.81
CA LYS A 599 9.94 2.10 -26.16
C LYS A 599 8.75 2.54 -27.04
N THR A 600 7.64 3.06 -26.47
CA THR A 600 6.52 3.86 -27.05
C THR A 600 5.18 3.54 -26.35
N ASN A 601 4.19 4.44 -26.48
CA ASN A 601 2.79 4.29 -26.01
C ASN A 601 2.62 3.99 -24.49
N LEU A 602 3.45 4.61 -23.66
CA LEU A 602 3.32 4.51 -22.20
C LEU A 602 2.45 5.63 -21.64
N GLU A 603 1.80 5.32 -20.51
CA GLU A 603 1.15 6.30 -19.65
C GLU A 603 1.59 6.12 -18.20
N TYR A 604 1.55 7.21 -17.45
CA TYR A 604 1.80 7.22 -16.02
C TYR A 604 0.68 7.92 -15.25
N ARG A 605 0.56 7.64 -13.96
CA ARG A 605 -0.28 8.41 -13.05
C ARG A 605 0.29 8.43 -11.64
N ASN A 606 -0.04 9.48 -10.91
CA ASN A 606 0.24 9.62 -9.49
C ASN A 606 -0.88 9.01 -8.67
N ASN A 607 -0.55 8.07 -7.78
CA ASN A 607 -1.50 7.41 -6.88
C ASN A 607 -2.74 6.95 -7.68
N PHE A 608 -3.94 7.38 -7.28
CA PHE A 608 -5.19 7.05 -7.98
C PHE A 608 -5.70 8.21 -8.87
N GLY A 609 -4.79 9.06 -9.35
CA GLY A 609 -5.11 10.16 -10.26
C GLY A 609 -5.34 9.70 -11.71
N GLU A 610 -5.48 10.67 -12.61
CA GLU A 610 -5.67 10.40 -14.04
C GLU A 610 -4.39 9.92 -14.73
N TRP A 611 -4.57 9.06 -15.73
CA TRP A 611 -3.50 8.61 -16.62
C TRP A 611 -3.05 9.74 -17.55
N LYS A 612 -1.73 9.86 -17.72
CA LYS A 612 -1.06 10.89 -18.51
C LYS A 612 -0.04 10.27 -19.43
N ASP A 613 0.08 10.81 -20.63
CA ASP A 613 0.95 10.28 -21.68
C ASP A 613 2.43 10.50 -21.35
N VAL A 614 3.24 9.48 -21.57
CA VAL A 614 4.71 9.60 -21.60
C VAL A 614 5.12 9.86 -23.04
N SER A 615 5.57 11.08 -23.32
CA SER A 615 5.80 11.57 -24.69
C SER A 615 7.05 11.01 -25.39
N GLY A 616 7.88 10.21 -24.71
CA GLY A 616 9.03 9.52 -25.31
C GLY A 616 10.22 9.34 -24.36
N GLU A 617 11.35 8.94 -24.94
CA GLU A 617 12.61 8.77 -24.20
C GLU A 617 13.06 10.09 -23.55
N GLY A 618 13.45 10.03 -22.28
CA GLY A 618 13.87 11.21 -21.53
C GLY A 618 12.73 12.13 -21.09
N PHE A 619 11.47 11.72 -21.27
CA PHE A 619 10.31 12.48 -20.80
C PHE A 619 10.44 12.83 -19.30
N VAL A 620 10.13 14.08 -18.97
CA VAL A 620 10.14 14.59 -17.58
C VAL A 620 8.72 14.89 -17.13
N ALA A 621 8.23 14.15 -16.15
CA ALA A 621 7.02 14.48 -15.42
C ALA A 621 7.37 15.51 -14.33
N ASN A 622 6.75 16.69 -14.36
CA ASN A 622 7.06 17.82 -13.45
C ASN A 622 6.07 17.99 -12.29
N ASP A 623 5.17 17.04 -12.15
CA ASP A 623 4.00 17.08 -11.28
C ASP A 623 3.83 15.78 -10.48
N VAL A 624 4.93 15.04 -10.28
CA VAL A 624 4.88 13.83 -9.45
C VAL A 624 4.77 14.19 -7.98
N VAL A 625 4.14 13.31 -7.22
CA VAL A 625 3.95 13.45 -5.77
C VAL A 625 4.47 12.21 -5.05
N ILE A 626 4.74 12.36 -3.76
CA ILE A 626 5.11 11.24 -2.88
C ILE A 626 4.01 10.17 -2.91
N GLY A 627 4.43 8.90 -2.89
CA GLY A 627 3.54 7.75 -2.97
C GLY A 627 3.85 6.90 -4.19
N LYS A 628 2.82 6.41 -4.86
CA LYS A 628 2.96 5.47 -5.98
C LYS A 628 2.89 6.20 -7.31
N VAL A 629 3.84 5.92 -8.19
CA VAL A 629 3.71 6.22 -9.62
C VAL A 629 3.46 4.91 -10.35
N TYR A 630 2.31 4.84 -11.00
CA TYR A 630 1.90 3.70 -11.80
C TYR A 630 2.24 3.97 -13.25
N VAL A 631 2.83 2.98 -13.94
CA VAL A 631 3.24 3.09 -15.34
C VAL A 631 2.78 1.84 -16.08
N ARG A 632 2.17 2.00 -17.26
CA ARG A 632 1.82 0.90 -18.15
C ARG A 632 1.89 1.32 -19.61
N GLN A 633 1.97 0.35 -20.51
CA GLN A 633 1.68 0.53 -21.91
C GLN A 633 0.17 0.59 -22.10
N LYS A 634 -0.30 1.58 -22.86
CA LYS A 634 -1.72 1.68 -23.25
C LYS A 634 -2.10 0.50 -24.15
N SER A 635 -3.37 0.11 -24.11
CA SER A 635 -3.90 -0.79 -25.12
C SER A 635 -3.87 -0.12 -26.50
N ASP A 636 -3.74 -0.96 -27.53
CA ASP A 636 -3.92 -0.59 -28.92
C ASP A 636 -4.92 -1.56 -29.59
N THR A 637 -5.07 -1.47 -30.90
CA THR A 637 -6.04 -2.30 -31.64
C THR A 637 -5.71 -3.80 -31.62
N ASN A 638 -4.48 -4.17 -31.26
CA ASN A 638 -3.92 -5.50 -31.40
C ASN A 638 -3.46 -6.08 -30.06
N THR A 639 -3.36 -5.26 -29.01
CA THR A 639 -2.72 -5.61 -27.75
C THR A 639 -3.45 -4.97 -26.58
N PHE A 640 -3.76 -5.75 -25.55
CA PHE A 640 -4.26 -5.20 -24.28
C PHE A 640 -3.17 -4.39 -23.57
N GLU A 641 -3.58 -3.54 -22.62
CA GLU A 641 -2.63 -2.85 -21.76
C GLU A 641 -1.66 -3.84 -21.09
N SER A 642 -0.47 -3.36 -20.80
CA SER A 642 0.51 -4.14 -20.08
C SER A 642 0.19 -4.16 -18.58
N ASP A 643 0.90 -5.03 -17.86
CA ASP A 643 0.89 -4.99 -16.39
C ASP A 643 1.37 -3.62 -15.89
N ILE A 644 0.73 -3.17 -14.81
CA ILE A 644 1.11 -1.92 -14.17
C ILE A 644 2.42 -2.14 -13.41
N LYS A 645 3.46 -1.40 -13.82
CA LYS A 645 4.68 -1.26 -13.06
C LYS A 645 4.51 -0.16 -12.02
N VAL A 646 4.77 -0.48 -10.76
CA VAL A 646 4.61 0.44 -9.62
C VAL A 646 5.99 0.93 -9.17
N PHE A 647 6.15 2.24 -9.05
CA PHE A 647 7.32 2.89 -8.47
C PHE A 647 6.91 3.60 -7.18
N ASP A 648 7.55 3.26 -6.06
CA ASP A 648 7.33 3.94 -4.79
C ASP A 648 8.26 5.16 -4.71
N LEU A 649 7.72 6.34 -5.01
CA LEU A 649 8.41 7.61 -4.85
C LEU A 649 8.38 8.05 -3.38
N ASN A 650 9.56 8.28 -2.83
CA ASN A 650 9.74 8.82 -1.49
C ASN A 650 10.36 10.21 -1.57
N LYS A 651 10.55 10.82 -0.40
CA LYS A 651 11.31 12.05 -0.26
C LYS A 651 12.62 11.76 0.43
N GLU A 652 13.68 12.41 -0.02
CA GLU A 652 14.96 12.40 0.67
C GLU A 652 14.86 13.03 2.05
N ARG A 653 15.83 12.67 2.90
CA ARG A 653 15.85 13.09 4.30
C ARG A 653 15.88 14.62 4.42
N ASP A 654 15.05 15.15 5.31
CA ASP A 654 15.17 16.52 5.78
C ASP A 654 16.48 16.71 6.58
N ILE A 655 17.03 17.92 6.51
CA ILE A 655 18.38 18.23 7.03
C ILE A 655 18.41 19.41 7.99
N ASP A 656 17.23 19.86 8.45
CA ASP A 656 17.01 21.01 9.35
C ASP A 656 17.74 20.88 10.69
N ARG A 657 17.91 19.65 11.19
CA ARG A 657 18.60 19.36 12.45
C ARG A 657 20.09 19.03 12.31
N ILE A 658 20.61 19.04 11.08
CA ILE A 658 21.94 18.49 10.77
C ILE A 658 22.84 19.57 10.20
N VAL A 659 22.35 20.32 9.22
CA VAL A 659 23.09 21.41 8.61
C VAL A 659 23.03 22.64 9.49
N ARG A 660 24.20 23.16 9.86
CA ARG A 660 24.31 24.35 10.71
C ARG A 660 25.51 25.20 10.36
N LYS A 661 25.43 26.48 10.69
CA LYS A 661 26.52 27.43 10.62
C LYS A 661 27.61 27.05 11.63
N ASP A 662 28.87 27.15 11.22
CA ASP A 662 30.06 27.03 12.06
C ASP A 662 30.94 28.27 11.87
N GLY A 663 31.19 29.04 12.93
CA GLY A 663 31.91 30.31 12.82
C GLY A 663 31.21 31.37 11.95
N SER A 664 31.94 32.36 11.41
CA SER A 664 31.37 33.48 10.65
C SER A 664 31.03 33.15 9.20
N ASN A 665 31.81 32.29 8.54
CA ASN A 665 31.78 32.08 7.08
C ASN A 665 31.74 30.60 6.64
N SER A 666 31.30 29.68 7.51
CA SER A 666 31.27 28.25 7.19
C SER A 666 30.00 27.53 7.61
N ILE A 667 29.74 26.40 6.95
CA ILE A 667 28.59 25.52 7.17
C ILE A 667 29.09 24.08 7.29
N ILE A 668 28.66 23.38 8.34
CA ILE A 668 28.96 21.98 8.63
C ILE A 668 27.68 21.12 8.59
N GLY A 669 27.84 19.80 8.60
CA GLY A 669 26.70 18.87 8.52
C GLY A 669 26.23 18.61 7.10
N VAL A 670 27.01 19.04 6.12
CA VAL A 670 26.79 18.78 4.69
C VAL A 670 27.57 17.55 4.26
N ASP A 671 27.25 16.96 3.11
CA ASP A 671 28.03 15.87 2.50
C ASP A 671 27.75 15.78 0.99
N SER A 672 28.31 14.77 0.33
CA SER A 672 28.20 14.57 -1.11
C SER A 672 26.79 14.25 -1.62
N SER A 673 25.86 13.86 -0.75
CA SER A 673 24.44 13.69 -1.08
C SER A 673 23.70 15.02 -1.19
N MET A 674 24.30 16.12 -0.74
CA MET A 674 23.65 17.43 -0.64
C MET A 674 24.11 18.41 -1.72
N GLN A 675 23.25 19.39 -2.00
CA GLN A 675 23.51 20.48 -2.94
C GLN A 675 23.12 21.81 -2.29
N TYR A 676 23.75 22.90 -2.74
CA TYR A 676 23.49 24.23 -2.25
C TYR A 676 23.39 25.26 -3.37
N ARG A 677 22.77 26.40 -3.08
CA ARG A 677 22.77 27.59 -3.94
C ARG A 677 22.59 28.85 -3.10
N VAL A 678 22.85 30.00 -3.69
CA VAL A 678 22.41 31.27 -3.09
C VAL A 678 20.90 31.40 -3.30
N LYS A 679 20.17 31.79 -2.26
CA LYS A 679 18.70 31.89 -2.30
C LYS A 679 18.25 32.71 -3.52
N ASN A 680 17.32 32.13 -4.30
CA ASN A 680 16.78 32.71 -5.54
C ASN A 680 17.82 33.02 -6.64
N GLN A 681 19.00 32.37 -6.62
CA GLN A 681 20.07 32.63 -7.59
C GLN A 681 20.77 31.33 -8.02
N GLY A 682 21.00 31.20 -9.33
CA GLY A 682 21.80 30.13 -9.91
C GLY A 682 21.20 28.72 -9.82
N ASP A 683 21.90 27.79 -10.44
CA ASP A 683 21.61 26.36 -10.37
C ASP A 683 22.12 25.76 -9.05
N TRP A 684 21.60 24.58 -8.71
CA TRP A 684 22.09 23.83 -7.56
C TRP A 684 23.51 23.34 -7.79
N ILE A 685 24.40 23.63 -6.85
CA ILE A 685 25.80 23.23 -6.86
C ILE A 685 25.95 21.99 -5.97
N SER A 686 26.51 20.91 -6.52
CA SER A 686 26.81 19.71 -5.75
C SER A 686 27.86 19.97 -4.68
N ILE A 687 27.59 19.53 -3.45
CA ILE A 687 28.58 19.47 -2.38
C ILE A 687 29.41 18.19 -2.56
N THR A 688 30.70 18.26 -2.24
CA THR A 688 31.65 17.12 -2.31
C THR A 688 32.42 16.92 -1.00
N THR A 689 32.17 17.75 0.01
CA THR A 689 32.91 17.84 1.27
C THR A 689 31.94 17.83 2.44
N ASN A 690 32.45 17.62 3.67
CA ASN A 690 31.62 17.63 4.88
C ASN A 690 31.46 19.03 5.51
N LYS A 691 32.08 20.03 4.89
CA LYS A 691 32.07 21.44 5.31
C LYS A 691 32.21 22.37 4.10
N LEU A 692 31.46 23.47 4.10
CA LEU A 692 31.63 24.60 3.18
C LEU A 692 32.27 25.76 3.93
N GLU A 693 33.40 26.30 3.48
CA GLU A 693 34.03 27.49 4.06
C GLU A 693 34.27 28.58 3.01
N ASN A 694 34.74 29.75 3.46
CA ASN A 694 34.97 30.93 2.63
C ASN A 694 33.70 31.42 1.91
N LEU A 695 32.53 31.17 2.52
CA LEU A 695 31.26 31.60 1.99
C LEU A 695 31.11 33.12 2.10
N LYS A 696 30.63 33.75 1.03
CA LYS A 696 30.33 35.18 1.01
C LYS A 696 29.05 35.44 1.83
N PRO A 697 28.89 36.65 2.41
CA PRO A 697 27.65 37.01 3.09
C PRO A 697 26.43 36.89 2.16
N ALA A 698 25.55 35.94 2.47
CA ALA A 698 24.35 35.62 1.71
C ALA A 698 23.45 34.65 2.51
N THR A 699 22.20 34.48 2.06
CA THR A 699 21.38 33.34 2.46
C THR A 699 21.62 32.19 1.50
N TYR A 700 22.08 31.07 2.02
CA TYR A 700 22.26 29.84 1.28
C TYR A 700 21.08 28.90 1.49
N GLU A 701 20.61 28.28 0.41
CA GLU A 701 19.67 27.17 0.44
C GLU A 701 20.44 25.88 0.28
N ILE A 702 20.19 24.90 1.15
CA ILE A 702 20.86 23.59 1.14
C ILE A 702 19.79 22.51 1.20
N ARG A 703 19.92 21.47 0.38
CA ARG A 703 19.02 20.30 0.39
C ARG A 703 19.74 19.02 0.04
N THR A 704 19.13 17.88 0.37
CA THR A 704 19.53 16.58 -0.16
C THR A 704 19.13 16.49 -1.63
N LYS A 705 20.04 16.03 -2.50
CA LYS A 705 19.79 15.84 -3.94
C LYS A 705 18.77 14.72 -4.14
N ALA A 706 17.96 14.81 -5.18
CA ALA A 706 17.16 13.66 -5.61
C ALA A 706 18.08 12.48 -5.95
N ASN A 707 17.66 11.26 -5.65
CA ASN A 707 18.46 10.06 -5.84
C ASN A 707 17.55 8.84 -6.08
N GLY A 708 17.71 8.17 -7.23
CA GLY A 708 16.88 7.02 -7.59
C GLY A 708 15.39 7.39 -7.61
N LEU A 709 14.60 6.78 -6.72
CA LEU A 709 13.15 7.08 -6.58
C LEU A 709 12.84 8.08 -5.45
N ASN A 710 13.85 8.68 -4.84
CA ASN A 710 13.67 9.68 -3.80
C ASN A 710 13.75 11.09 -4.39
N LEU A 711 12.65 11.83 -4.27
CA LEU A 711 12.57 13.24 -4.59
C LEU A 711 13.50 14.05 -3.67
N ALA A 712 14.04 15.16 -4.16
CA ALA A 712 14.90 16.04 -3.35
C ALA A 712 14.17 16.52 -2.08
N SER A 713 14.91 16.73 -1.00
CA SER A 713 14.33 17.25 0.25
C SER A 713 13.98 18.74 0.16
N GLU A 714 13.21 19.24 1.13
CA GLU A 714 13.01 20.69 1.23
C GLU A 714 14.34 21.40 1.54
N PRO A 715 14.57 22.59 0.95
CA PRO A 715 15.77 23.33 1.26
C PRO A 715 15.70 24.01 2.62
N VAL A 716 16.76 23.83 3.41
CA VAL A 716 17.02 24.61 4.63
C VAL A 716 17.75 25.89 4.28
N LYS A 717 17.49 26.97 5.03
CA LYS A 717 18.08 28.29 4.79
C LYS A 717 19.11 28.59 5.88
N ILE A 718 20.34 28.86 5.47
CA ILE A 718 21.44 29.26 6.36
C ILE A 718 21.92 30.66 6.00
N ASN A 719 21.94 31.56 6.97
CA ASN A 719 22.40 32.93 6.77
C ASN A 719 23.89 33.03 7.16
N ILE A 720 24.71 33.43 6.20
CA ILE A 720 26.10 33.82 6.41
C ILE A 720 26.12 35.34 6.48
N TYR A 721 26.54 35.85 7.64
CA TYR A 721 26.65 37.29 7.92
C TYR A 721 28.12 37.69 7.89
N LYS A 722 28.38 38.99 7.70
CA LYS A 722 29.73 39.55 7.81
C LYS A 722 30.32 39.33 9.19
#